data_AF-A0A3S1AV79-F1
#
_entry.id   AF-A0A3S1AV79-F1
#
_cell.length_a   1.000
_cell.length_b   1.000
_cell.length_c   1.000
_cell.angle_alpha   90.00
_cell.angle_beta   90.00
_cell.angle_gamma   90.00
#
_symmetry.space_group_name_H-M   'P 1'
#
loop_
_entity.id
_entity.type
_entity.pdbx_description
1 polymer ?
#
loop_
_entity_poly.entity_id
_entity_poly.type
_entity_poly.pdbx_seq_one_letter_code
_entity_poly.pdbx_strand_id
1 'polypeptide(L)'
;MEIAKWLACVYRSLDDFEENAHVIEALNKMRVIPLADGTLAALSDVTVFLLTEQAGTVSKHSTANAVRSRDSLKELQKDLNLVHVALTNTPDAEVNSQVVKLLMRTGAVKQLTPHDLIHSHIMPILTTDDWKSKSREIIISYLIYIKTELDRQASLIEKSELRSAVRLATNHGIQSPQESSIHFSTAFGNKINLPSTFPGIEWTLVDAAYLPANPTILEKQSWHNFLADMGVVDFLRVKPVEVKFDKSTIHETPWSMYKDLWPESPDGYAVTDYECQEFRQLVSSALAADKPGDHIIRQMTSLFEQLDAQWSNYYSKFTPTQLRSGSGHILREVIETSFALQLKTLPWIPAEWGVVTVDEESKSARVSTKKNMCKGSDIYVDSPLVRKRLTHTVKYLGLSPQNNSGFITFLGIKKTVSPHEATQAFLSWCERHPDKPNTPAIFCTTRVHMFEIYRMIEEELSGKAAQDVFHNHPAIFVPVLGLTDHKWANGQVLVVGKMMAREEVWWRDSTGLFAKYSESLQNYKSLLGMRSTLEPLYGAEMEKLFRSIVRPEWEPTTLHMAHLLKHIASAKTLFEAGVLEDCLSLFSHIGARLAKIGEKEAGVPTHEASRQEAELQPVLTLLCDAAVFPCHCNEWVNPSQQLLMIPDSPQFEAMFSSKPGVYLLVTDLPKNSSAKRQPVNKEAIRHFVSLFEGIKPLSDCVTISE
;
A
#
# COMPACT_ATOMS: atom_id res chain seq x y z
N MET A 1 -15.49 70.46 -19.16
CA MET A 1 -16.84 71.03 -19.35
C MET A 1 -16.83 72.17 -20.37
N GLU A 2 -15.89 73.12 -20.30
CA GLU A 2 -15.79 74.23 -21.28
C GLU A 2 -15.47 73.75 -22.71
N ILE A 3 -14.57 72.78 -22.86
CA ILE A 3 -14.21 72.19 -24.17
C ILE A 3 -15.42 71.53 -24.85
N ALA A 4 -16.24 70.77 -24.11
CA ALA A 4 -17.43 70.09 -24.65
C ALA A 4 -18.47 71.10 -25.16
N LYS A 5 -18.69 72.19 -24.42
CA LYS A 5 -19.58 73.28 -24.84
C LYS A 5 -19.05 74.00 -26.08
N TRP A 6 -17.73 74.25 -26.13
CA TRP A 6 -17.08 74.84 -27.30
C TRP A 6 -17.23 73.95 -28.54
N LEU A 7 -16.97 72.65 -28.44
CA LEU A 7 -17.17 71.68 -29.53
C LEU A 7 -18.64 71.61 -29.99
N ALA A 8 -19.59 71.65 -29.07
CA ALA A 8 -21.01 71.72 -29.42
C ALA A 8 -21.37 73.02 -30.17
N CYS A 9 -20.79 74.15 -29.79
CA CYS A 9 -20.93 75.41 -30.54
C CYS A 9 -20.33 75.29 -31.94
N VAL A 10 -19.12 74.72 -32.07
CA VAL A 10 -18.49 74.46 -33.37
C VAL A 10 -19.41 73.60 -34.23
N TYR A 11 -19.97 72.51 -33.68
CA TYR A 11 -20.91 71.65 -34.40
C TYR A 11 -22.12 72.42 -34.94
N ARG A 12 -22.76 73.26 -34.11
CA ARG A 12 -23.94 74.06 -34.52
C ARG A 12 -23.59 75.05 -35.63
N SER A 13 -22.44 75.70 -35.54
CA SER A 13 -21.99 76.65 -36.56
C SER A 13 -21.66 75.99 -37.90
N LEU A 14 -21.27 74.71 -37.92
CA LEU A 14 -21.00 74.01 -39.20
C LEU A 14 -22.26 73.84 -40.05
N ASP A 15 -23.46 73.83 -39.47
CA ASP A 15 -24.70 73.72 -40.25
C ASP A 15 -25.11 75.06 -40.90
N ASP A 16 -24.48 76.18 -40.50
CA ASP A 16 -24.71 77.52 -41.05
C ASP A 16 -23.81 77.87 -42.26
N PHE A 17 -22.83 77.02 -42.62
CA PHE A 17 -21.90 77.25 -43.74
C PHE A 17 -21.99 76.13 -44.79
N GLU A 18 -21.97 76.48 -46.09
CA GLU A 18 -22.04 75.51 -47.20
C GLU A 18 -20.73 74.71 -47.39
N GLU A 19 -19.56 75.30 -47.06
CA GLU A 19 -18.24 74.66 -47.17
C GLU A 19 -17.50 74.59 -45.82
N ASN A 20 -17.39 73.40 -45.25
CA ASN A 20 -16.88 73.17 -43.89
C ASN A 20 -15.56 72.41 -43.79
N ALA A 21 -14.99 71.97 -44.93
CA ALA A 21 -13.83 71.10 -44.96
C ALA A 21 -12.59 71.71 -44.28
N HIS A 22 -12.36 73.01 -44.50
CA HIS A 22 -11.22 73.73 -43.92
C HIS A 22 -11.31 73.86 -42.39
N VAL A 23 -12.52 73.97 -41.82
CA VAL A 23 -12.74 74.02 -40.36
C VAL A 23 -12.48 72.66 -39.74
N ILE A 24 -12.96 71.58 -40.36
CA ILE A 24 -12.70 70.20 -39.91
C ILE A 24 -11.20 69.88 -39.99
N GLU A 25 -10.52 70.31 -41.05
CA GLU A 25 -9.08 70.11 -41.20
C GLU A 25 -8.28 70.88 -40.13
N ALA A 26 -8.67 72.12 -39.83
CA ALA A 26 -8.07 72.90 -38.75
C ALA A 26 -8.31 72.24 -37.38
N LEU A 27 -9.54 71.76 -37.11
CA LEU A 27 -9.88 71.04 -35.89
C LEU A 27 -9.06 69.76 -35.74
N ASN A 28 -8.83 69.02 -36.83
CA ASN A 28 -8.02 67.80 -36.80
C ASN A 28 -6.55 68.05 -36.47
N LYS A 29 -6.02 69.25 -36.76
CA LYS A 29 -4.64 69.66 -36.41
C LYS A 29 -4.52 70.24 -35.00
N MET A 30 -5.63 70.57 -34.34
CA MET A 30 -5.62 71.15 -33.00
C MET A 30 -5.50 70.07 -31.91
N ARG A 31 -4.60 70.26 -30.94
CA ARG A 31 -4.49 69.43 -29.73
C ARG A 31 -5.53 69.82 -28.69
N VAL A 32 -6.79 69.53 -28.99
CA VAL A 32 -7.94 69.94 -28.17
C VAL A 32 -8.80 68.76 -27.69
N ILE A 33 -8.52 67.54 -28.16
CA ILE A 33 -9.30 66.35 -27.78
C ILE A 33 -8.68 65.73 -26.51
N PRO A 34 -9.35 65.82 -25.34
CA PRO A 34 -8.88 65.15 -24.13
C PRO A 34 -9.01 63.64 -24.25
N LEU A 35 -7.91 62.94 -24.01
CA LEU A 35 -7.85 61.50 -23.91
C LEU A 35 -7.99 61.02 -22.46
N ALA A 36 -8.31 59.74 -22.29
CA ALA A 36 -8.52 59.11 -21.00
C ALA A 36 -7.23 59.01 -20.14
N ASP A 37 -6.05 59.08 -20.76
CA ASP A 37 -4.76 59.18 -20.08
C ASP A 37 -4.48 60.60 -19.52
N GLY A 38 -5.35 61.58 -19.80
CA GLY A 38 -5.23 62.97 -19.38
C GLY A 38 -4.48 63.87 -20.36
N THR A 39 -4.00 63.35 -21.49
CA THR A 39 -3.32 64.14 -22.52
C THR A 39 -4.31 64.77 -23.50
N LEU A 40 -3.87 65.80 -24.22
CA LEU A 40 -4.62 66.42 -25.32
C LEU A 40 -4.04 65.95 -26.65
N ALA A 41 -4.87 65.30 -27.47
CA ALA A 41 -4.49 64.79 -28.77
C ALA A 41 -5.00 65.67 -29.92
N ALA A 42 -4.21 65.72 -30.99
CA ALA A 42 -4.68 66.16 -32.31
C ALA A 42 -5.13 64.93 -33.10
N LEU A 43 -6.27 65.04 -33.78
CA LEU A 43 -6.86 63.92 -34.54
C LEU A 43 -6.05 63.55 -35.80
N SER A 44 -5.10 64.40 -36.19
CA SER A 44 -4.14 64.15 -37.27
C SER A 44 -2.92 63.33 -36.84
N ASP A 45 -2.56 63.36 -35.55
CA ASP A 45 -1.37 62.69 -35.01
C ASP A 45 -1.67 61.22 -34.65
N VAL A 46 -2.88 60.95 -34.15
CA VAL A 46 -3.27 59.64 -33.60
C VAL A 46 -4.72 59.31 -33.94
N THR A 47 -5.00 58.03 -34.18
CA THR A 47 -6.40 57.55 -34.23
C THR A 47 -6.95 57.54 -32.82
N VAL A 48 -8.07 58.23 -32.62
CA VAL A 48 -8.77 58.36 -31.34
C VAL A 48 -10.04 57.51 -31.37
N PHE A 49 -10.35 56.85 -30.25
CA PHE A 49 -11.48 55.94 -30.15
C PHE A 49 -12.58 56.50 -29.24
N LEU A 50 -13.83 56.27 -29.63
CA LEU A 50 -15.00 56.58 -28.83
C LEU A 50 -15.66 55.26 -28.39
N LEU A 51 -15.73 55.02 -27.08
CA LEU A 51 -16.35 53.81 -26.54
C LEU A 51 -17.87 53.90 -26.67
N THR A 52 -18.49 52.96 -27.36
CA THR A 52 -19.96 52.88 -27.45
C THR A 52 -20.47 52.13 -26.22
N GLU A 53 -20.90 52.83 -25.16
CA GLU A 53 -21.69 52.19 -24.10
C GLU A 53 -23.01 51.72 -24.74
N GLN A 54 -23.23 50.40 -24.78
CA GLN A 54 -24.52 49.87 -25.22
C GLN A 54 -25.59 50.36 -24.22
N ALA A 55 -26.48 51.22 -24.69
CA ALA A 55 -27.65 51.66 -23.95
C ALA A 55 -28.58 50.47 -23.68
N GLY A 56 -28.32 49.73 -22.62
CA GLY A 56 -29.13 48.65 -22.09
C GLY A 56 -29.41 48.90 -20.61
N THR A 57 -30.61 49.41 -20.32
CA THR A 57 -31.29 49.40 -19.02
C THR A 57 -30.41 49.63 -17.77
N VAL A 58 -30.31 50.89 -17.36
CA VAL A 58 -30.00 51.24 -15.96
C VAL A 58 -31.16 50.73 -15.09
N SER A 59 -31.10 49.46 -14.70
CA SER A 59 -31.87 48.92 -13.59
C SER A 59 -31.39 49.62 -12.32
N LYS A 60 -32.31 50.21 -11.56
CA LYS A 60 -32.07 50.99 -10.33
C LYS A 60 -31.53 50.16 -9.14
N HIS A 61 -30.88 49.03 -9.35
CA HIS A 61 -30.41 48.12 -8.31
C HIS A 61 -28.94 47.66 -8.41
N SER A 62 -28.02 48.48 -8.95
CA SER A 62 -26.58 48.13 -9.02
C SER A 62 -25.61 49.21 -8.51
N THR A 63 -25.92 49.86 -7.39
CA THR A 63 -25.13 51.01 -6.88
C THR A 63 -23.87 50.67 -6.08
N ALA A 64 -23.33 49.45 -6.14
CA ALA A 64 -22.05 49.12 -5.46
C ALA A 64 -21.00 48.46 -6.36
N ASN A 65 -21.39 47.66 -7.36
CA ASN A 65 -20.44 46.91 -8.20
C ASN A 65 -19.93 47.69 -9.42
N ALA A 66 -20.68 48.70 -9.91
CA ALA A 66 -20.27 49.50 -11.08
C ALA A 66 -19.09 50.45 -10.81
N VAL A 67 -18.86 50.83 -9.55
CA VAL A 67 -17.82 51.80 -9.17
C VAL A 67 -16.41 51.17 -9.20
N ARG A 68 -16.29 49.85 -8.99
CA ARG A 68 -14.99 49.16 -8.91
C ARG A 68 -14.49 48.60 -10.24
N SER A 69 -15.39 48.19 -11.15
CA SER A 69 -15.04 47.81 -12.53
C SER A 69 -14.36 48.96 -13.31
N ARG A 70 -14.65 50.21 -12.94
CA ARG A 70 -14.01 51.39 -13.54
C ARG A 70 -12.50 51.50 -13.26
N ASP A 71 -11.97 50.98 -12.16
CA ASP A 71 -10.53 51.12 -11.86
C ASP A 71 -9.64 50.19 -12.70
N SER A 72 -10.06 48.95 -12.96
CA SER A 72 -9.33 48.02 -13.84
C SER A 72 -9.41 48.43 -15.31
N LEU A 73 -10.47 49.12 -15.72
CA LEU A 73 -10.60 49.66 -17.07
C LEU A 73 -9.79 50.94 -17.29
N LYS A 74 -9.34 51.63 -16.23
CA LYS A 74 -8.49 52.83 -16.37
C LYS A 74 -7.16 52.53 -17.05
N GLU A 75 -6.53 51.40 -16.71
CA GLU A 75 -5.24 51.03 -17.33
C GLU A 75 -5.42 50.63 -18.80
N LEU A 76 -6.52 49.93 -19.13
CA LEU A 76 -6.92 49.70 -20.52
C LEU A 76 -7.20 51.02 -21.26
N GLN A 77 -7.83 51.98 -20.58
CA GLN A 77 -8.13 53.29 -21.15
C GLN A 77 -6.91 54.18 -21.36
N LYS A 78 -5.80 53.94 -20.65
CA LYS A 78 -4.52 54.62 -20.91
C LYS A 78 -3.80 54.03 -22.11
N ASP A 79 -3.95 52.72 -22.31
CA ASP A 79 -3.35 52.02 -23.44
C ASP A 79 -4.08 52.31 -24.77
N LEU A 80 -5.37 52.65 -24.68
CA LEU A 80 -6.19 53.07 -25.82
C LEU A 80 -6.24 54.59 -25.89
N ASN A 81 -6.09 55.19 -27.06
CA ASN A 81 -6.33 56.62 -27.27
C ASN A 81 -7.84 56.96 -27.19
N LEU A 82 -8.49 56.67 -26.05
CA LEU A 82 -9.93 56.85 -25.85
C LEU A 82 -10.26 58.29 -25.50
N VAL A 83 -11.34 58.82 -26.07
CA VAL A 83 -11.90 60.12 -25.68
C VAL A 83 -12.28 60.10 -24.21
N HIS A 84 -11.83 61.11 -23.46
CA HIS A 84 -12.14 61.26 -22.05
C HIS A 84 -13.65 61.40 -21.83
N VAL A 85 -14.23 60.59 -20.92
CA VAL A 85 -15.68 60.51 -20.68
C VAL A 85 -16.33 61.87 -20.37
N ALA A 86 -15.61 62.77 -19.69
CA ALA A 86 -16.13 64.12 -19.39
C ALA A 86 -16.37 65.01 -20.63
N LEU A 87 -15.88 64.61 -21.81
CA LEU A 87 -16.15 65.29 -23.08
C LEU A 87 -17.54 64.94 -23.62
N THR A 88 -18.01 63.72 -23.39
CA THR A 88 -19.24 63.15 -23.97
C THR A 88 -20.33 62.85 -22.92
N ASN A 89 -20.06 63.07 -21.63
CA ASN A 89 -20.99 62.87 -20.52
C ASN A 89 -21.12 64.13 -19.66
N THR A 90 -21.56 65.23 -20.26
CA THR A 90 -21.94 66.46 -19.56
C THR A 90 -23.40 66.38 -19.06
N PRO A 91 -23.83 67.23 -18.11
CA PRO A 91 -25.23 67.29 -17.66
C PRO A 91 -26.25 67.62 -18.77
N ASP A 92 -25.78 68.10 -19.93
CA ASP A 92 -26.61 68.49 -21.06
C ASP A 92 -26.55 67.40 -22.15
N ALA A 93 -27.66 66.69 -22.33
CA ALA A 93 -27.77 65.59 -23.30
C ALA A 93 -27.62 66.07 -24.76
N GLU A 94 -28.01 67.31 -25.06
CA GLU A 94 -27.90 67.88 -26.40
C GLU A 94 -26.45 68.21 -26.74
N VAL A 95 -25.71 68.78 -25.78
CA VAL A 95 -24.25 68.99 -25.92
C VAL A 95 -23.54 67.67 -26.16
N ASN A 96 -23.87 66.61 -25.41
CA ASN A 96 -23.27 65.29 -25.59
C ASN A 96 -23.52 64.72 -26.99
N SER A 97 -24.77 64.81 -27.47
CA SER A 97 -25.16 64.37 -28.82
C SER A 97 -24.40 65.12 -29.91
N GLN A 98 -24.29 66.44 -29.79
CA GLN A 98 -23.60 67.29 -30.77
C GLN A 98 -22.09 67.06 -30.79
N VAL A 99 -21.46 66.89 -29.62
CA VAL A 99 -20.03 66.56 -29.52
C VAL A 99 -19.75 65.20 -30.18
N VAL A 100 -20.56 64.17 -29.89
CA VAL A 100 -20.39 62.86 -30.52
C VAL A 100 -20.56 62.96 -32.04
N LYS A 101 -21.59 63.65 -32.53
CA LYS A 101 -21.80 63.86 -33.97
C LYS A 101 -20.64 64.60 -34.63
N LEU A 102 -20.10 65.64 -33.98
CA LEU A 102 -18.93 66.36 -34.48
C LEU A 102 -17.70 65.44 -34.58
N LEU A 103 -17.39 64.71 -33.52
CA LEU A 103 -16.25 63.80 -33.48
C LEU A 103 -16.36 62.75 -34.58
N MET A 104 -17.54 62.17 -34.81
CA MET A 104 -17.77 61.23 -35.91
C MET A 104 -17.65 61.89 -37.29
N ARG A 105 -18.06 63.17 -37.44
CA ARG A 105 -17.97 63.95 -38.68
C ARG A 105 -16.52 64.31 -39.06
N THR A 106 -15.56 64.25 -38.12
CA THR A 106 -14.13 64.47 -38.40
C THR A 106 -13.46 63.35 -39.19
N GLY A 107 -14.05 62.14 -39.22
CA GLY A 107 -13.52 60.94 -39.88
C GLY A 107 -12.31 60.28 -39.20
N ALA A 108 -11.64 60.97 -38.27
CA ALA A 108 -10.45 60.49 -37.56
C ALA A 108 -10.79 59.77 -36.24
N VAL A 109 -11.97 60.01 -35.68
CA VAL A 109 -12.47 59.32 -34.48
C VAL A 109 -13.26 58.09 -34.90
N LYS A 110 -12.88 56.91 -34.41
CA LYS A 110 -13.58 55.65 -34.68
C LYS A 110 -14.43 55.24 -33.47
N GLN A 111 -15.65 54.78 -33.72
CA GLN A 111 -16.41 54.06 -32.70
C GLN A 111 -15.76 52.70 -32.46
N LEU A 112 -15.58 52.35 -31.19
CA LEU A 112 -14.99 51.09 -30.78
C LEU A 112 -16.07 50.24 -30.11
N THR A 113 -16.48 49.16 -30.78
CA THR A 113 -17.32 48.15 -30.14
C THR A 113 -16.46 47.20 -29.30
N PRO A 114 -17.04 46.47 -28.33
CA PRO A 114 -16.30 45.41 -27.62
C PRO A 114 -15.65 44.39 -28.55
N HIS A 115 -16.33 44.06 -29.65
CA HIS A 115 -15.80 43.18 -30.68
C HIS A 115 -14.56 43.77 -31.36
N ASP A 116 -14.62 45.04 -31.79
CA ASP A 116 -13.48 45.71 -32.44
C ASP A 116 -12.28 45.84 -31.50
N LEU A 117 -12.52 46.15 -30.23
CA LEU A 117 -11.47 46.26 -29.22
C LEU A 117 -10.78 44.91 -28.97
N ILE A 118 -11.56 43.84 -28.81
CA ILE A 118 -11.00 42.50 -28.58
C ILE A 118 -10.22 42.04 -29.82
N HIS A 119 -10.83 42.07 -31.00
CA HIS A 119 -10.26 41.46 -32.21
C HIS A 119 -9.23 42.33 -32.94
N SER A 120 -9.33 43.65 -32.87
CA SER A 120 -8.44 44.56 -33.62
C SER A 120 -7.32 45.16 -32.77
N HIS A 121 -7.39 45.07 -31.43
CA HIS A 121 -6.37 45.63 -30.54
C HIS A 121 -5.83 44.59 -29.56
N ILE A 122 -6.67 44.01 -28.72
CA ILE A 122 -6.21 43.14 -27.63
C ILE A 122 -5.64 41.82 -28.17
N MET A 123 -6.40 41.10 -29.00
CA MET A 123 -5.99 39.79 -29.54
C MET A 123 -4.72 39.87 -30.40
N PRO A 124 -4.54 40.85 -31.30
CA PRO A 124 -3.28 41.03 -32.01
C PRO A 124 -2.10 41.15 -31.06
N ILE A 125 -2.19 41.98 -30.02
CA ILE A 125 -1.10 42.18 -29.04
C ILE A 125 -0.79 40.90 -28.25
N LEU A 126 -1.82 40.12 -27.89
CA LEU A 126 -1.66 38.84 -27.18
C LEU A 126 -1.10 37.73 -28.07
N THR A 127 -1.39 37.79 -29.37
CA THR A 127 -0.95 36.79 -30.36
C THR A 127 0.45 37.10 -30.89
N THR A 128 0.81 38.37 -31.03
CA THR A 128 2.18 38.81 -31.32
C THR A 128 3.01 38.83 -30.04
N ASP A 129 4.30 39.14 -30.13
CA ASP A 129 5.16 39.35 -28.96
C ASP A 129 5.07 40.78 -28.40
N ASP A 130 4.15 41.60 -28.91
CA ASP A 130 4.00 43.02 -28.54
C ASP A 130 3.53 43.19 -27.09
N TRP A 131 2.86 42.18 -26.51
CA TRP A 131 2.50 42.16 -25.08
C TRP A 131 3.72 42.33 -24.16
N LYS A 132 4.93 41.96 -24.60
CA LYS A 132 6.17 42.14 -23.83
C LYS A 132 6.52 43.61 -23.61
N SER A 133 6.01 44.51 -24.46
CA SER A 133 6.18 45.96 -24.31
C SER A 133 5.14 46.61 -23.39
N LYS A 134 4.08 45.87 -23.02
CA LYS A 134 3.00 46.35 -22.16
C LYS A 134 3.32 46.13 -20.69
N SER A 135 2.76 46.99 -19.83
CA SER A 135 2.86 46.78 -18.39
C SER A 135 2.03 45.58 -17.95
N ARG A 136 2.40 45.01 -16.80
CA ARG A 136 1.67 43.91 -16.18
C ARG A 136 0.19 44.26 -15.96
N GLU A 137 -0.08 45.49 -15.54
CA GLU A 137 -1.43 46.00 -15.25
C GLU A 137 -2.29 46.04 -16.51
N ILE A 138 -1.73 46.44 -17.67
CA ILE A 138 -2.45 46.45 -18.94
C ILE A 138 -2.88 45.04 -19.36
N ILE A 139 -1.98 44.05 -19.26
CA ILE A 139 -2.29 42.66 -19.61
C ILE A 139 -3.37 42.07 -18.69
N ILE A 140 -3.34 42.40 -17.40
CA ILE A 140 -4.40 42.02 -16.46
C ILE A 140 -5.73 42.65 -16.89
N SER A 141 -5.73 43.95 -17.20
CA SER A 141 -6.91 44.68 -17.64
C SER A 141 -7.50 44.16 -18.95
N TYR A 142 -6.68 43.72 -19.91
CA TYR A 142 -7.16 43.05 -21.13
C TYR A 142 -8.00 41.83 -20.80
N LEU A 143 -7.51 40.96 -19.92
CA LEU A 143 -8.22 39.72 -19.60
C LEU A 143 -9.48 39.98 -18.75
N ILE A 144 -9.42 40.94 -17.81
CA ILE A 144 -10.61 41.38 -17.06
C ILE A 144 -11.68 41.92 -18.02
N TYR A 145 -11.28 42.72 -19.01
CA TYR A 145 -12.20 43.24 -20.02
C TYR A 145 -12.81 42.13 -20.85
N ILE A 146 -11.98 41.23 -21.41
CA ILE A 146 -12.45 40.08 -22.21
C ILE A 146 -13.44 39.23 -21.40
N LYS A 147 -13.12 38.90 -20.14
CA LYS A 147 -14.03 38.12 -19.30
C LYS A 147 -15.35 38.86 -19.05
N THR A 148 -15.29 40.15 -18.73
CA THR A 148 -16.47 40.97 -18.45
C THR A 148 -17.41 41.02 -19.66
N GLU A 149 -16.86 41.16 -20.86
CA GLU A 149 -17.65 41.17 -22.08
C GLU A 149 -18.14 39.77 -22.46
N LEU A 150 -17.36 38.70 -22.23
CA LEU A 150 -17.82 37.32 -22.43
C LEU A 150 -18.96 36.92 -21.50
N ASP A 151 -18.95 37.38 -20.24
CA ASP A 151 -20.05 37.18 -19.30
C ASP A 151 -21.34 37.85 -19.79
N ARG A 152 -21.22 38.92 -20.57
CA ARG A 152 -22.34 39.66 -21.17
C ARG A 152 -22.79 39.07 -22.50
N GLN A 153 -21.84 38.62 -23.32
CA GLN A 153 -22.06 38.04 -24.64
C GLN A 153 -21.05 36.91 -24.91
N ALA A 154 -21.49 35.67 -24.69
CA ALA A 154 -20.65 34.49 -24.78
C ALA A 154 -20.06 34.20 -26.18
N SER A 155 -20.63 34.79 -27.25
CA SER A 155 -20.20 34.58 -28.64
C SER A 155 -19.17 35.59 -29.16
N LEU A 156 -18.64 36.47 -28.30
CA LEU A 156 -17.70 37.52 -28.72
C LEU A 156 -16.35 37.00 -29.23
N ILE A 157 -15.85 35.92 -28.62
CA ILE A 157 -14.59 35.28 -28.99
C ILE A 157 -14.67 33.79 -28.67
N GLU A 158 -14.10 32.95 -29.54
CA GLU A 158 -14.02 31.53 -29.25
C GLU A 158 -13.02 31.28 -28.12
N LYS A 159 -13.42 30.49 -27.11
CA LYS A 159 -12.54 30.18 -25.97
C LYS A 159 -11.25 29.46 -26.40
N SER A 160 -11.30 28.67 -27.48
CA SER A 160 -10.15 28.00 -28.10
C SER A 160 -9.12 28.99 -28.63
N GLU A 161 -9.59 30.00 -29.36
CA GLU A 161 -8.77 31.09 -29.89
C GLU A 161 -8.09 31.85 -28.75
N LEU A 162 -8.89 32.29 -27.76
CA LEU A 162 -8.37 32.99 -26.58
C LEU A 162 -7.33 32.15 -25.83
N ARG A 163 -7.61 30.86 -25.61
CA ARG A 163 -6.71 29.93 -24.91
C ARG A 163 -5.34 29.79 -25.60
N SER A 164 -5.26 29.97 -26.91
CA SER A 164 -3.98 29.90 -27.64
C SER A 164 -3.13 31.16 -27.48
N ALA A 165 -3.76 32.32 -27.34
CA ALA A 165 -3.08 33.62 -27.27
C ALA A 165 -2.93 34.17 -25.84
N VAL A 166 -3.72 33.69 -24.88
CA VAL A 166 -3.80 34.30 -23.55
C VAL A 166 -2.44 34.36 -22.83
N ARG A 167 -2.22 35.47 -22.11
CA ARG A 167 -1.06 35.73 -21.26
C ARG A 167 -1.55 36.04 -19.85
N LEU A 168 -1.10 35.27 -18.87
CA LEU A 168 -1.54 35.38 -17.49
C LEU A 168 -0.44 35.98 -16.62
N ALA A 169 -0.81 36.91 -15.75
CA ALA A 169 0.03 37.35 -14.64
C ALA A 169 0.10 36.23 -13.60
N THR A 170 1.32 35.93 -13.17
CA THR A 170 1.65 34.90 -12.19
C THR A 170 2.65 35.44 -11.17
N ASN A 171 2.93 34.67 -10.13
CA ASN A 171 4.04 34.93 -9.20
C ASN A 171 5.43 34.95 -9.87
N HIS A 172 5.55 34.46 -11.11
CA HIS A 172 6.78 34.42 -11.90
C HIS A 172 6.72 35.32 -13.14
N GLY A 173 5.91 36.38 -13.08
CA GLY A 173 5.70 37.31 -14.19
C GLY A 173 4.58 36.86 -15.14
N ILE A 174 4.58 37.41 -16.36
CA ILE A 174 3.55 37.10 -17.35
C ILE A 174 3.94 35.83 -18.12
N GLN A 175 3.08 34.81 -18.11
CA GLN A 175 3.34 33.53 -18.75
C GLN A 175 2.15 33.04 -19.58
N SER A 176 2.45 32.24 -20.62
CA SER A 176 1.44 31.55 -21.41
C SER A 176 1.05 30.23 -20.73
N PRO A 177 -0.25 29.96 -20.51
CA PRO A 177 -0.70 28.65 -20.09
C PRO A 177 -0.37 27.55 -21.09
N GLN A 178 -0.13 27.83 -22.37
CA GLN A 178 0.25 26.77 -23.32
C GLN A 178 1.66 26.23 -23.02
N GLU A 179 2.58 27.13 -22.75
CA GLU A 179 4.00 26.84 -22.57
C GLU A 179 4.29 26.38 -21.12
N SER A 180 3.76 27.11 -20.14
CA SER A 180 4.06 26.92 -18.72
C SER A 180 2.91 26.26 -17.97
N SER A 181 3.21 25.45 -16.95
CA SER A 181 2.19 24.88 -16.06
C SER A 181 1.76 25.91 -15.02
N ILE A 182 0.56 26.49 -15.20
CA ILE A 182 0.01 27.51 -14.31
C ILE A 182 -1.10 26.90 -13.45
N HIS A 183 -1.06 27.19 -12.16
CA HIS A 183 -1.93 26.60 -11.15
C HIS A 183 -2.77 27.63 -10.40
N PHE A 184 -3.91 27.21 -9.88
CA PHE A 184 -4.71 28.05 -8.99
C PHE A 184 -4.08 28.20 -7.61
N SER A 185 -4.02 29.44 -7.13
CA SER A 185 -3.74 29.72 -5.72
C SER A 185 -4.99 29.55 -4.84
N THR A 186 -4.81 29.52 -3.53
CA THR A 186 -5.92 29.48 -2.56
C THR A 186 -6.86 30.69 -2.66
N ALA A 187 -6.41 31.80 -3.26
CA ALA A 187 -7.24 32.98 -3.51
C ALA A 187 -8.47 32.65 -4.40
N PHE A 188 -8.28 31.77 -5.38
CA PHE A 188 -9.32 31.32 -6.32
C PHE A 188 -10.15 30.14 -5.79
N GLY A 189 -9.94 29.72 -4.54
CA GLY A 189 -10.68 28.62 -3.93
C GLY A 189 -10.05 27.24 -4.13
N ASN A 190 -8.80 27.16 -4.62
CA ASN A 190 -8.07 25.90 -4.60
C ASN A 190 -7.96 25.40 -3.16
N LYS A 191 -8.38 24.14 -2.93
CA LYS A 191 -8.41 23.52 -1.61
C LYS A 191 -7.01 23.21 -1.08
N ILE A 192 -6.02 23.15 -1.97
CA ILE A 192 -4.64 22.81 -1.64
C ILE A 192 -3.79 24.06 -1.74
N ASN A 193 -2.95 24.29 -0.74
CA ASN A 193 -1.87 25.27 -0.84
C ASN A 193 -0.62 24.56 -1.40
N LEU A 194 -0.49 24.54 -2.72
CA LEU A 194 0.54 23.78 -3.44
C LEU A 194 1.97 24.03 -2.93
N PRO A 195 2.45 25.28 -2.75
CA PRO A 195 3.79 25.53 -2.21
C PRO A 195 4.01 24.94 -0.81
N SER A 196 2.99 24.93 0.03
CA SER A 196 3.10 24.41 1.40
C SER A 196 2.96 22.89 1.50
N THR A 197 2.07 22.29 0.70
CA THR A 197 1.79 20.85 0.70
C THR A 197 2.83 20.09 -0.10
N PHE A 198 3.32 20.69 -1.19
CA PHE A 198 4.27 20.09 -2.12
C PHE A 198 5.52 20.96 -2.28
N PRO A 199 6.34 21.10 -1.22
CA PRO A 199 7.60 21.83 -1.32
C PRO A 199 8.57 21.12 -2.28
N GLY A 200 9.48 21.88 -2.89
CA GLY A 200 10.48 21.36 -3.82
C GLY A 200 10.11 21.47 -5.30
N ILE A 201 8.85 21.80 -5.63
CA ILE A 201 8.48 22.33 -6.94
C ILE A 201 8.36 23.85 -6.84
N GLU A 202 8.91 24.53 -7.85
CA GLU A 202 8.63 25.94 -8.08
C GLU A 202 7.25 26.10 -8.76
N TRP A 203 6.20 26.18 -7.94
CA TRP A 203 4.83 26.32 -8.44
C TRP A 203 4.59 27.70 -9.05
N THR A 204 4.20 27.72 -10.32
CA THR A 204 3.65 28.93 -10.96
C THR A 204 2.17 29.06 -10.61
N LEU A 205 1.83 30.07 -9.82
CA LEU A 205 0.48 30.36 -9.37
C LEU A 205 -0.09 31.58 -10.10
N VAL A 206 -1.34 31.47 -10.53
CA VAL A 206 -2.08 32.61 -11.09
C VAL A 206 -2.25 33.70 -10.04
N ASP A 207 -2.01 34.94 -10.46
CA ASP A 207 -2.01 36.09 -9.57
C ASP A 207 -3.43 36.44 -9.09
N ALA A 208 -3.57 36.82 -7.82
CA ALA A 208 -4.85 37.22 -7.25
C ALA A 208 -5.35 38.56 -7.80
N ALA A 209 -4.54 39.32 -8.56
CA ALA A 209 -4.91 40.59 -9.16
C ALA A 209 -6.10 40.54 -10.13
N TYR A 210 -6.47 39.35 -10.63
CA TYR A 210 -7.68 39.16 -11.43
C TYR A 210 -8.97 39.21 -10.59
N LEU A 211 -8.85 38.95 -9.28
CA LEU A 211 -9.99 38.98 -8.36
C LEU A 211 -10.19 40.41 -7.82
N PRO A 212 -11.44 40.82 -7.56
CA PRO A 212 -11.69 42.04 -6.81
C PRO A 212 -11.14 41.93 -5.39
N ALA A 213 -10.89 43.06 -4.72
CA ALA A 213 -10.25 43.11 -3.40
C ALA A 213 -10.95 42.24 -2.32
N ASN A 214 -12.28 42.08 -2.41
CA ASN A 214 -13.07 41.23 -1.54
C ASN A 214 -14.03 40.37 -2.40
N PRO A 215 -13.53 39.27 -3.00
CA PRO A 215 -14.31 38.48 -3.94
C PRO A 215 -15.29 37.56 -3.21
N THR A 216 -16.53 37.57 -3.66
CA THR A 216 -17.56 36.62 -3.23
C THR A 216 -17.23 35.20 -3.71
N ILE A 217 -17.86 34.19 -3.10
CA ILE A 217 -17.68 32.78 -3.49
C ILE A 217 -18.06 32.57 -4.98
N LEU A 218 -19.14 33.20 -5.43
CA LEU A 218 -19.61 33.09 -6.81
C LEU A 218 -18.61 33.72 -7.80
N GLU A 219 -18.02 34.87 -7.44
CA GLU A 219 -16.99 35.50 -8.28
C GLU A 219 -15.72 34.66 -8.37
N LYS A 220 -15.29 34.05 -7.25
CA LYS A 220 -14.16 33.11 -7.27
C LYS A 220 -14.43 31.93 -8.19
N GLN A 221 -15.62 31.33 -8.10
CA GLN A 221 -16.02 30.22 -8.98
C GLN A 221 -16.10 30.65 -10.45
N SER A 222 -16.63 31.84 -10.73
CA SER A 222 -16.70 32.38 -12.10
C SER A 222 -15.31 32.58 -12.70
N TRP A 223 -14.38 33.17 -11.93
CA TRP A 223 -12.99 33.34 -12.35
C TRP A 223 -12.24 32.02 -12.47
N HIS A 224 -12.46 31.10 -11.53
CA HIS A 224 -11.87 29.76 -11.57
C HIS A 224 -12.28 29.02 -12.85
N ASN A 225 -13.58 28.96 -13.16
CA ASN A 225 -14.08 28.32 -14.38
C ASN A 225 -13.51 28.96 -15.65
N PHE A 226 -13.49 30.30 -15.71
CA PHE A 226 -12.94 31.03 -16.86
C PHE A 226 -11.45 30.73 -17.07
N LEU A 227 -10.64 30.77 -16.02
CA LEU A 227 -9.21 30.50 -16.10
C LEU A 227 -8.90 29.01 -16.32
N ALA A 228 -9.78 28.11 -15.85
CA ALA A 228 -9.68 26.68 -16.13
C ALA A 228 -9.86 26.40 -17.63
N ASP A 229 -10.80 27.09 -18.28
CA ASP A 229 -10.97 27.04 -19.74
C ASP A 229 -9.72 27.55 -20.48
N MET A 230 -8.96 28.47 -19.87
CA MET A 230 -7.69 28.99 -20.40
C MET A 230 -6.50 28.04 -20.15
N GLY A 231 -6.68 26.95 -19.41
CA GLY A 231 -5.64 25.95 -19.15
C GLY A 231 -4.92 26.08 -17.80
N VAL A 232 -5.45 26.88 -16.88
CA VAL A 232 -5.02 26.87 -15.47
C VAL A 232 -5.63 25.64 -14.78
N VAL A 233 -4.86 24.95 -13.94
CA VAL A 233 -5.30 23.72 -13.26
C VAL A 233 -5.19 23.84 -11.74
N ASP A 234 -5.95 23.05 -11.00
CA ASP A 234 -5.89 23.05 -9.53
C ASP A 234 -4.71 22.25 -8.98
N PHE A 235 -4.21 21.28 -9.75
CA PHE A 235 -3.17 20.36 -9.33
C PHE A 235 -2.37 19.88 -10.55
N LEU A 236 -1.78 18.68 -10.50
CA LEU A 236 -0.86 18.17 -11.50
C LEU A 236 -1.33 18.36 -12.94
N ARG A 237 -0.46 18.99 -13.72
CA ARG A 237 -0.72 19.21 -15.13
C ARG A 237 -0.16 18.06 -15.97
N VAL A 238 -1.05 17.43 -16.72
CA VAL A 238 -0.70 16.42 -17.73
C VAL A 238 -0.77 17.05 -19.11
N LYS A 239 0.32 17.00 -19.87
CA LYS A 239 0.44 17.61 -21.20
C LYS A 239 0.62 16.53 -22.28
N PRO A 240 -0.04 16.66 -23.46
CA PRO A 240 0.22 15.78 -24.58
C PRO A 240 1.59 16.11 -25.22
N VAL A 241 2.36 15.08 -25.56
CA VAL A 241 3.67 15.19 -26.23
C VAL A 241 3.75 14.15 -27.33
N GLU A 242 4.18 14.54 -28.53
CA GLU A 242 4.43 13.57 -29.61
C GLU A 242 5.84 13.02 -29.49
N VAL A 243 5.97 11.71 -29.23
CA VAL A 243 7.25 11.03 -29.04
C VAL A 243 7.48 10.08 -30.22
N LYS A 244 8.63 10.22 -30.89
CA LYS A 244 9.04 9.37 -32.03
C LYS A 244 10.38 8.71 -31.71
N PHE A 245 10.47 7.41 -31.99
CA PHE A 245 11.66 6.61 -31.69
C PHE A 245 11.65 5.29 -32.46
N ASP A 246 12.79 4.60 -32.47
CA ASP A 246 12.98 3.32 -33.16
C ASP A 246 13.21 2.19 -32.16
N LYS A 247 13.21 0.95 -32.67
CA LYS A 247 13.50 -0.24 -31.84
C LYS A 247 14.90 -0.21 -31.22
N SER A 248 15.84 0.51 -31.81
CA SER A 248 17.19 0.73 -31.27
C SER A 248 17.17 1.70 -30.08
N THR A 249 16.33 2.74 -30.10
CA THR A 249 16.29 3.82 -29.08
C THR A 249 15.18 3.65 -28.04
N ILE A 250 14.29 2.66 -28.18
CA ILE A 250 13.21 2.36 -27.23
C ILE A 250 13.66 2.19 -25.76
N HIS A 251 14.92 1.81 -25.53
CA HIS A 251 15.49 1.65 -24.19
C HIS A 251 15.61 2.98 -23.42
N GLU A 252 15.64 4.11 -24.12
CA GLU A 252 15.64 5.47 -23.56
C GLU A 252 14.22 5.96 -23.24
N THR A 253 13.20 5.18 -23.61
CA THR A 253 11.79 5.54 -23.45
C THR A 253 11.14 4.85 -22.24
N PRO A 254 10.03 5.40 -21.72
CA PRO A 254 9.24 4.76 -20.67
C PRO A 254 8.71 3.36 -21.04
N TRP A 255 8.63 3.04 -22.34
CA TRP A 255 8.12 1.77 -22.85
C TRP A 255 9.19 0.71 -23.07
N SER A 256 10.41 0.91 -22.59
CA SER A 256 11.54 -0.03 -22.73
C SER A 256 11.17 -1.49 -22.38
N MET A 257 10.33 -1.71 -21.36
CA MET A 257 9.84 -3.03 -20.94
C MET A 257 8.95 -3.75 -21.97
N TYR A 258 8.43 -3.03 -22.97
CA TYR A 258 7.57 -3.59 -24.02
C TYR A 258 8.29 -3.82 -25.35
N LYS A 259 9.61 -3.62 -25.40
CA LYS A 259 10.42 -3.72 -26.63
C LYS A 259 10.15 -4.98 -27.45
N ASP A 260 10.03 -6.13 -26.78
CA ASP A 260 9.86 -7.42 -27.45
C ASP A 260 8.39 -7.74 -27.74
N LEU A 261 7.45 -6.98 -27.17
CA LEU A 261 6.01 -7.17 -27.34
C LEU A 261 5.45 -6.34 -28.50
N TRP A 262 6.17 -5.32 -28.95
CA TRP A 262 5.68 -4.41 -29.99
C TRP A 262 5.89 -4.97 -31.40
N PRO A 263 4.92 -4.78 -32.32
CA PRO A 263 5.08 -5.19 -33.72
C PRO A 263 6.30 -4.52 -34.36
N GLU A 264 6.97 -5.21 -35.28
CA GLU A 264 8.02 -4.60 -36.09
C GLU A 264 7.47 -3.43 -36.90
N SER A 265 8.20 -2.31 -36.93
CA SER A 265 7.87 -1.16 -37.76
C SER A 265 9.12 -0.63 -38.47
N PRO A 266 9.22 -0.77 -39.80
CA PRO A 266 10.38 -0.29 -40.57
C PRO A 266 10.57 1.24 -40.48
N ASP A 267 9.46 1.97 -40.32
CA ASP A 267 9.43 3.44 -40.30
C ASP A 267 9.53 4.01 -38.88
N GLY A 268 9.83 3.18 -37.88
CA GLY A 268 9.85 3.56 -36.47
C GLY A 268 8.48 3.65 -35.79
N TYR A 269 8.46 4.12 -34.56
CA TYR A 269 7.27 4.24 -33.71
C TYR A 269 6.96 5.71 -33.41
N ALA A 270 5.66 6.01 -33.31
CA ALA A 270 5.14 7.30 -32.88
C ALA A 270 4.05 7.09 -31.82
N VAL A 271 4.12 7.84 -30.73
CA VAL A 271 3.15 7.82 -29.63
C VAL A 271 2.74 9.24 -29.28
N THR A 272 1.44 9.49 -29.17
CA THR A 272 0.91 10.70 -28.53
C THR A 272 0.89 10.44 -27.03
N ASP A 273 1.98 10.75 -26.37
CA ASP A 273 2.15 10.52 -24.94
C ASP A 273 1.46 11.59 -24.10
N TYR A 274 1.25 11.28 -22.83
CA TYR A 274 0.80 12.21 -21.81
C TYR A 274 1.84 12.24 -20.69
N GLU A 275 2.54 13.36 -20.58
CA GLU A 275 3.60 13.57 -19.59
C GLU A 275 3.15 14.46 -18.44
N CYS A 276 3.61 14.13 -17.23
CA CYS A 276 3.46 14.98 -16.05
C CYS A 276 4.82 15.20 -15.38
N GLN A 277 5.45 16.34 -15.70
CA GLN A 277 6.77 16.70 -15.17
C GLN A 277 6.73 16.91 -13.65
N GLU A 278 5.67 17.54 -13.15
CA GLU A 278 5.48 17.82 -11.72
C GLU A 278 5.42 16.52 -10.90
N PHE A 279 4.68 15.51 -11.37
CA PHE A 279 4.66 14.19 -10.73
C PHE A 279 6.06 13.57 -10.69
N ARG A 280 6.77 13.59 -11.83
CA ARG A 280 8.13 13.05 -11.94
C ARG A 280 9.10 13.75 -10.97
N GLN A 281 9.02 15.07 -10.86
CA GLN A 281 9.84 15.86 -9.93
C GLN A 281 9.52 15.54 -8.46
N LEU A 282 8.24 15.46 -8.10
CA LEU A 282 7.83 15.12 -6.72
C LEU A 282 8.34 13.74 -6.31
N VAL A 283 8.13 12.75 -7.17
CA VAL A 283 8.51 11.37 -6.87
C VAL A 283 10.03 11.22 -6.86
N SER A 284 10.75 11.78 -7.84
CA SER A 284 12.22 11.70 -7.85
C SER A 284 12.85 12.38 -6.61
N SER A 285 12.32 13.52 -6.20
CA SER A 285 12.73 14.20 -4.95
C SER A 285 12.48 13.33 -3.72
N ALA A 286 11.30 12.69 -3.64
CA ALA A 286 10.95 11.79 -2.54
C ALA A 286 11.85 10.53 -2.49
N LEU A 287 12.27 10.03 -3.65
CA LEU A 287 13.10 8.82 -3.77
C LEU A 287 14.59 9.08 -3.61
N ALA A 288 15.05 10.33 -3.68
CA ALA A 288 16.46 10.68 -3.49
C ALA A 288 16.94 10.46 -2.04
N ALA A 289 16.03 10.33 -1.07
CA ALA A 289 16.36 10.10 0.32
C ALA A 289 16.38 8.58 0.64
N ASP A 290 17.50 8.06 1.15
CA ASP A 290 17.63 6.66 1.61
C ASP A 290 16.59 6.27 2.68
N LYS A 291 16.17 7.24 3.50
CA LYS A 291 15.09 7.10 4.47
C LYS A 291 14.16 8.31 4.38
N PRO A 292 12.94 8.16 3.85
CA PRO A 292 12.01 9.28 3.77
C PRO A 292 11.57 9.71 5.17
N GLY A 293 11.79 10.98 5.52
CA GLY A 293 11.26 11.54 6.76
C GLY A 293 9.74 11.70 6.72
N ASP A 294 9.12 11.91 7.87
CA ASP A 294 7.65 12.01 8.02
C ASP A 294 7.00 13.10 7.14
N HIS A 295 7.76 14.12 6.75
CA HIS A 295 7.30 15.19 5.86
C HIS A 295 7.13 14.68 4.41
N ILE A 296 8.06 13.86 3.91
CA ILE A 296 7.98 13.23 2.57
C ILE A 296 6.80 12.26 2.53
N ILE A 297 6.65 11.43 3.58
CA ILE A 297 5.51 10.50 3.67
C ILE A 297 4.19 11.27 3.63
N ARG A 298 4.05 12.36 4.40
CA ARG A 298 2.85 13.22 4.37
C ARG A 298 2.61 13.86 3.00
N GLN A 299 3.65 14.36 2.35
CA GLN A 299 3.56 14.91 1.00
C GLN A 299 3.02 13.88 0.01
N MET A 300 3.49 12.64 0.09
CA MET A 300 3.10 11.55 -0.82
C MET A 300 1.73 10.98 -0.49
N THR A 301 1.33 10.99 0.78
CA THR A 301 -0.06 10.76 1.18
C THR A 301 -0.99 11.80 0.54
N SER A 302 -0.65 13.09 0.63
CA SER A 302 -1.43 14.14 -0.03
C SER A 302 -1.45 13.98 -1.55
N LEU A 303 -0.33 13.61 -2.19
CA LEU A 303 -0.29 13.32 -3.62
C LEU A 303 -1.28 12.20 -4.00
N PHE A 304 -1.29 11.10 -3.23
CA PHE A 304 -2.19 9.98 -3.45
C PHE A 304 -3.65 10.41 -3.32
N GLU A 305 -4.01 11.09 -2.24
CA GLU A 305 -5.39 11.51 -1.97
C GLU A 305 -5.95 12.43 -3.07
N GLN A 306 -5.12 13.33 -3.61
CA GLN A 306 -5.54 14.25 -4.66
C GLN A 306 -5.70 13.55 -6.01
N LEU A 307 -4.78 12.64 -6.35
CA LEU A 307 -4.90 11.80 -7.55
C LEU A 307 -6.15 10.90 -7.46
N ASP A 308 -6.38 10.26 -6.31
CA ASP A 308 -7.54 9.40 -6.08
C ASP A 308 -8.85 10.19 -6.22
N ALA A 309 -8.92 11.38 -5.59
CA ALA A 309 -10.12 12.22 -5.61
C ALA A 309 -10.53 12.72 -7.01
N GLN A 310 -9.56 12.94 -7.90
CA GLN A 310 -9.81 13.40 -9.26
C GLN A 310 -9.59 12.32 -10.32
N TRP A 311 -9.42 11.06 -9.91
CA TRP A 311 -9.02 9.99 -10.81
C TRP A 311 -10.04 9.78 -11.92
N SER A 312 -11.28 9.44 -11.55
CA SER A 312 -12.35 9.13 -12.50
C SER A 312 -12.74 10.35 -13.33
N ASN A 313 -12.70 11.55 -12.75
CA ASN A 313 -13.17 12.77 -13.39
C ASN A 313 -12.13 13.41 -14.32
N TYR A 314 -10.84 13.29 -14.01
CA TYR A 314 -9.80 14.03 -14.71
C TYR A 314 -8.63 13.16 -15.18
N TYR A 315 -7.99 12.38 -14.29
CA TYR A 315 -6.71 11.75 -14.62
C TYR A 315 -6.82 10.45 -15.44
N SER A 316 -7.90 9.69 -15.27
CA SER A 316 -8.08 8.37 -15.90
C SER A 316 -7.99 8.40 -17.43
N LYS A 317 -8.43 9.50 -18.06
CA LYS A 317 -8.40 9.70 -19.51
C LYS A 317 -6.99 9.83 -20.10
N PHE A 318 -5.99 10.13 -19.26
CA PHE A 318 -4.59 10.27 -19.69
C PHE A 318 -3.81 8.96 -19.55
N THR A 319 -4.48 7.84 -19.29
CA THR A 319 -3.82 6.55 -19.09
C THR A 319 -3.66 5.72 -20.38
N PRO A 320 -4.64 5.65 -21.29
CA PRO A 320 -4.46 4.97 -22.55
C PRO A 320 -3.98 5.92 -23.65
N THR A 321 -3.20 5.41 -24.58
CA THR A 321 -2.89 6.05 -25.87
C THR A 321 -2.70 4.99 -26.95
N GLN A 322 -2.36 5.40 -28.17
CA GLN A 322 -2.16 4.54 -29.33
C GLN A 322 -0.68 4.45 -29.69
N LEU A 323 -0.26 3.24 -30.10
CA LEU A 323 1.02 3.05 -30.76
C LEU A 323 0.80 3.16 -32.27
N ARG A 324 1.55 4.04 -32.92
CA ARG A 324 1.52 4.23 -34.37
C ARG A 324 2.88 3.93 -34.98
N SER A 325 2.91 3.58 -36.26
CA SER A 325 4.15 3.60 -37.06
C SER A 325 4.60 5.05 -37.26
N GLY A 326 5.85 5.28 -37.65
CA GLY A 326 6.33 6.61 -38.05
C GLY A 326 5.56 7.20 -39.22
N SER A 327 4.95 6.35 -40.07
CA SER A 327 4.03 6.72 -41.15
C SER A 327 2.58 6.99 -40.69
N GLY A 328 2.27 6.82 -39.40
CA GLY A 328 0.98 7.17 -38.79
C GLY A 328 -0.05 6.03 -38.72
N HIS A 329 0.28 4.83 -39.19
CA HIS A 329 -0.61 3.66 -39.12
C HIS A 329 -0.72 3.14 -37.69
N ILE A 330 -1.93 2.81 -37.22
CA ILE A 330 -2.12 2.26 -35.87
C ILE A 330 -1.57 0.84 -35.81
N LEU A 331 -0.59 0.62 -34.93
CA LEU A 331 0.01 -0.69 -34.65
C LEU A 331 -0.63 -1.37 -33.44
N ARG A 332 -1.01 -0.59 -32.42
CA ARG A 332 -1.82 -1.04 -31.28
C ARG A 332 -2.79 0.04 -30.87
N GLU A 333 -4.05 -0.36 -30.66
CA GLU A 333 -5.13 0.55 -30.29
C GLU A 333 -5.01 1.10 -28.87
N VAL A 334 -4.45 0.30 -27.95
CA VAL A 334 -4.32 0.68 -26.54
C VAL A 334 -2.96 0.27 -26.02
N ILE A 335 -2.17 1.27 -25.64
CA ILE A 335 -0.95 1.17 -24.84
C ILE A 335 -1.05 2.16 -23.66
N GLU A 336 -0.23 1.96 -22.63
CA GLU A 336 -0.17 2.89 -21.49
C GLU A 336 0.69 4.11 -21.81
N THR A 337 0.35 5.28 -21.27
CA THR A 337 1.17 6.50 -21.37
C THR A 337 2.34 6.48 -20.39
N SER A 338 3.33 7.36 -20.57
CA SER A 338 4.43 7.48 -19.60
C SER A 338 3.92 7.92 -18.22
N PHE A 339 2.91 8.78 -18.15
CA PHE A 339 2.24 9.13 -16.88
C PHE A 339 1.64 7.88 -16.21
N ALA A 340 0.92 7.04 -16.95
CA ALA A 340 0.36 5.80 -16.42
C ALA A 340 1.43 4.83 -15.92
N LEU A 341 2.50 4.63 -16.72
CA LEU A 341 3.60 3.75 -16.35
C LEU A 341 4.33 4.26 -15.10
N GLN A 342 4.63 5.55 -15.00
CA GLN A 342 5.27 6.13 -13.82
C GLN A 342 4.41 5.96 -12.56
N LEU A 343 3.09 6.17 -12.65
CA LEU A 343 2.17 5.95 -11.52
C LEU A 343 2.22 4.50 -11.00
N LYS A 344 2.31 3.52 -11.88
CA LYS A 344 2.31 2.09 -11.52
C LYS A 344 3.67 1.55 -11.09
N THR A 345 4.74 2.05 -11.69
CA THR A 345 6.08 1.43 -11.59
C THR A 345 6.97 2.11 -10.56
N LEU A 346 6.82 3.41 -10.33
CA LEU A 346 7.63 4.13 -9.35
C LEU A 346 7.17 3.80 -7.92
N PRO A 347 8.08 3.63 -6.96
CA PRO A 347 7.73 3.31 -5.59
C PRO A 347 7.36 4.57 -4.80
N TRP A 348 6.22 5.20 -5.11
CA TRP A 348 5.83 6.48 -4.52
C TRP A 348 4.67 6.41 -3.51
N ILE A 349 4.06 5.24 -3.31
CA ILE A 349 2.86 5.10 -2.49
C ILE A 349 3.28 4.78 -1.05
N PRO A 350 2.84 5.57 -0.05
CA PRO A 350 3.12 5.28 1.34
C PRO A 350 2.55 3.93 1.77
N ALA A 351 3.41 3.07 2.31
CA ALA A 351 3.05 1.78 2.85
C ALA A 351 3.60 1.58 4.27
N GLU A 352 2.85 0.83 5.07
CA GLU A 352 3.16 0.50 6.46
C GLU A 352 3.10 -1.02 6.66
N TRP A 353 4.07 -1.57 7.38
CA TRP A 353 4.04 -2.98 7.78
C TRP A 353 4.77 -3.22 9.10
N GLY A 354 4.42 -4.32 9.76
CA GLY A 354 5.10 -4.76 10.96
C GLY A 354 6.35 -5.56 10.59
N VAL A 355 7.46 -5.25 11.25
CA VAL A 355 8.66 -6.07 11.20
C VAL A 355 8.88 -6.67 12.57
N VAL A 356 8.86 -8.00 12.61
CA VAL A 356 9.21 -8.75 13.80
C VAL A 356 10.70 -9.05 13.77
N THR A 357 11.39 -8.68 14.84
CA THR A 357 12.77 -9.05 15.07
C THR A 357 12.79 -10.03 16.23
N VAL A 358 13.27 -11.24 15.98
CA VAL A 358 13.43 -12.27 17.03
C VAL A 358 14.87 -12.23 17.49
N ASP A 359 15.07 -12.01 18.78
CA ASP A 359 16.37 -12.14 19.44
C ASP A 359 16.48 -13.57 19.98
N GLU A 360 17.34 -14.38 19.36
CA GLU A 360 17.54 -15.78 19.73
C GLU A 360 18.26 -15.92 21.09
N GLU A 361 19.16 -14.99 21.43
CA GLU A 361 19.89 -15.00 22.70
C GLU A 361 18.97 -14.58 23.85
N SER A 362 18.24 -13.48 23.65
CA SER A 362 17.34 -12.94 24.64
C SER A 362 15.97 -13.63 24.64
N LYS A 363 15.72 -14.56 23.70
CA LYS A 363 14.45 -15.28 23.60
C LYS A 363 13.24 -14.34 23.58
N SER A 364 13.35 -13.21 22.87
CA SER A 364 12.30 -12.18 22.80
C SER A 364 11.98 -11.80 21.36
N ALA A 365 10.75 -11.32 21.12
CA ALA A 365 10.35 -10.82 19.80
C ALA A 365 9.90 -9.36 19.90
N ARG A 366 10.59 -8.47 19.20
CA ARG A 366 10.21 -7.06 19.11
C ARG A 366 9.48 -6.80 17.81
N VAL A 367 8.36 -6.09 17.91
CA VAL A 367 7.65 -5.60 16.73
C VAL A 367 7.91 -4.12 16.57
N SER A 368 8.40 -3.77 15.39
CA SER A 368 8.55 -2.40 14.95
C SER A 368 7.66 -2.17 13.75
N THR A 369 7.11 -0.97 13.63
CA THR A 369 6.44 -0.55 12.40
C THR A 369 7.48 0.05 11.48
N LYS A 370 7.53 -0.43 10.23
CA LYS A 370 8.27 0.24 9.15
C LYS A 370 7.30 0.97 8.25
N LYS A 371 7.72 2.16 7.82
CA LYS A 371 7.04 2.97 6.81
C LYS A 371 8.03 3.22 5.69
N ASN A 372 7.59 2.99 4.45
CA ASN A 372 8.37 3.35 3.27
C ASN A 372 7.45 3.52 2.08
N MET A 373 8.03 3.98 0.98
CA MET A 373 7.34 4.19 -0.28
C MET A 373 7.47 2.94 -1.15
N CYS A 374 6.37 2.55 -1.81
CA CYS A 374 6.28 1.30 -2.57
C CYS A 374 5.48 1.50 -3.85
N LYS A 375 5.64 0.58 -4.80
CA LYS A 375 4.79 0.54 -6.01
C LYS A 375 3.45 -0.09 -5.68
N GLY A 376 2.40 0.26 -6.42
CA GLY A 376 1.02 -0.15 -6.09
C GLY A 376 0.84 -1.66 -6.03
N SER A 377 1.45 -2.39 -6.96
CA SER A 377 1.35 -3.85 -7.07
C SER A 377 1.98 -4.64 -5.92
N ASP A 378 2.82 -4.00 -5.10
CA ASP A 378 3.45 -4.61 -3.92
C ASP A 378 2.64 -4.39 -2.63
N ILE A 379 1.53 -3.66 -2.70
CA ILE A 379 0.79 -3.17 -1.53
C ILE A 379 -0.59 -3.81 -1.49
N TYR A 380 -1.05 -4.09 -0.27
CA TYR A 380 -2.41 -4.52 0.02
C TYR A 380 -3.21 -3.40 0.69
N VAL A 381 -4.51 -3.33 0.42
CA VAL A 381 -5.41 -2.48 1.21
C VAL A 381 -5.46 -3.00 2.64
N ASP A 382 -5.33 -2.08 3.61
CA ASP A 382 -5.48 -2.41 5.02
C ASP A 382 -6.96 -2.69 5.36
N SER A 383 -7.37 -3.94 5.21
CA SER A 383 -8.70 -4.40 5.59
C SER A 383 -8.61 -5.60 6.54
N PRO A 384 -9.64 -5.81 7.41
CA PRO A 384 -9.68 -6.97 8.30
C PRO A 384 -9.56 -8.30 7.56
N LEU A 385 -10.13 -8.43 6.36
CA LEU A 385 -10.08 -9.66 5.56
C LEU A 385 -8.66 -9.98 5.07
N VAL A 386 -7.91 -8.96 4.64
CA VAL A 386 -6.51 -9.13 4.23
C VAL A 386 -5.63 -9.40 5.44
N ARG A 387 -5.80 -8.65 6.55
CA ARG A 387 -5.04 -8.86 7.79
C ARG A 387 -5.25 -10.25 8.38
N LYS A 388 -6.46 -10.81 8.24
CA LYS A 388 -6.80 -12.16 8.65
C LYS A 388 -5.98 -13.25 7.92
N ARG A 389 -5.50 -12.97 6.71
CA ARG A 389 -4.71 -13.91 5.89
C ARG A 389 -3.22 -13.62 5.83
N LEU A 390 -2.80 -12.37 6.01
CA LEU A 390 -1.41 -11.95 5.78
C LEU A 390 -0.76 -11.20 6.96
N THR A 391 -1.52 -10.88 8.02
CA THR A 391 -1.04 -10.30 9.29
C THR A 391 -0.13 -9.06 9.16
N HIS A 392 1.17 -9.18 9.45
CA HIS A 392 2.22 -8.17 9.31
C HIS A 392 3.20 -8.51 8.19
N THR A 393 3.02 -9.65 7.51
CA THR A 393 4.01 -10.20 6.57
C THR A 393 4.06 -9.45 5.24
N VAL A 394 3.08 -8.60 4.97
CA VAL A 394 2.96 -7.82 3.75
C VAL A 394 2.86 -6.32 4.03
N LYS A 395 3.05 -5.54 2.98
CA LYS A 395 2.97 -4.09 3.02
C LYS A 395 1.52 -3.64 2.85
N TYR A 396 1.03 -2.86 3.80
CA TYR A 396 -0.32 -2.32 3.78
C TYR A 396 -0.30 -0.86 3.33
N LEU A 397 -1.35 -0.43 2.64
CA LEU A 397 -1.54 0.95 2.26
C LEU A 397 -1.60 1.81 3.53
N GLY A 398 -0.70 2.79 3.67
CA GLY A 398 -0.56 3.61 4.87
C GLY A 398 -1.59 4.75 4.99
N LEU A 399 -2.69 4.69 4.24
CA LEU A 399 -3.74 5.71 4.16
C LEU A 399 -5.09 5.08 3.83
N SER A 400 -6.16 5.84 4.03
CA SER A 400 -7.53 5.42 3.71
C SER A 400 -7.93 5.96 2.33
N PRO A 401 -8.13 5.08 1.33
CA PRO A 401 -8.53 5.50 -0.01
C PRO A 401 -10.00 5.89 -0.08
N GLN A 402 -10.41 6.51 -1.18
CA GLN A 402 -11.83 6.77 -1.43
C GLN A 402 -12.62 5.48 -1.63
N ASN A 403 -13.89 5.53 -1.22
CA ASN A 403 -14.83 4.43 -1.44
C ASN A 403 -14.96 4.12 -2.93
N ASN A 404 -14.81 2.84 -3.30
CA ASN A 404 -14.82 2.37 -4.68
C ASN A 404 -13.81 3.09 -5.60
N SER A 405 -12.64 3.43 -5.06
CA SER A 405 -11.55 4.03 -5.83
C SER A 405 -11.18 3.15 -7.05
N GLY A 406 -11.40 3.71 -8.25
CA GLY A 406 -10.86 3.19 -9.51
C GLY A 406 -9.35 3.36 -9.61
N PHE A 407 -8.77 4.29 -8.84
CA PHE A 407 -7.33 4.53 -8.80
C PHE A 407 -6.57 3.37 -8.14
N ILE A 408 -7.09 2.81 -7.03
CA ILE A 408 -6.51 1.61 -6.40
C ILE A 408 -6.42 0.46 -7.41
N THR A 409 -7.52 0.22 -8.13
CA THR A 409 -7.55 -0.85 -9.13
C THR A 409 -6.56 -0.58 -10.25
N PHE A 410 -6.46 0.67 -10.72
CA PHE A 410 -5.48 1.07 -11.73
C PHE A 410 -4.03 0.83 -11.26
N LEU A 411 -3.68 1.23 -10.03
CA LEU A 411 -2.35 1.05 -9.45
C LEU A 411 -1.99 -0.41 -9.18
N GLY A 412 -2.95 -1.34 -9.25
CA GLY A 412 -2.75 -2.75 -8.94
C GLY A 412 -2.63 -3.04 -7.44
N ILE A 413 -3.09 -2.13 -6.58
CA ILE A 413 -3.11 -2.35 -5.13
C ILE A 413 -4.14 -3.44 -4.82
N LYS A 414 -3.71 -4.45 -4.07
CA LYS A 414 -4.48 -5.68 -3.83
C LYS A 414 -5.55 -5.46 -2.76
N LYS A 415 -6.82 -5.57 -3.16
CA LYS A 415 -7.99 -5.42 -2.27
C LYS A 415 -8.38 -6.73 -1.57
N THR A 416 -8.10 -7.86 -2.20
CA THR A 416 -8.44 -9.20 -1.72
C THR A 416 -7.22 -10.11 -1.81
N VAL A 417 -7.26 -11.24 -1.10
CA VAL A 417 -6.21 -12.26 -1.12
C VAL A 417 -6.88 -13.58 -1.45
N SER A 418 -6.50 -14.19 -2.56
CA SER A 418 -6.99 -15.53 -2.91
C SER A 418 -6.46 -16.58 -1.92
N PRO A 419 -7.13 -17.75 -1.79
CA PRO A 419 -6.64 -18.83 -0.94
C PRO A 419 -5.24 -19.28 -1.37
N HIS A 420 -5.01 -19.35 -2.69
CA HIS A 420 -3.72 -19.74 -3.25
C HIS A 420 -2.60 -18.74 -2.89
N GLU A 421 -2.83 -17.43 -3.03
CA GLU A 421 -1.83 -16.42 -2.63
C GLU A 421 -1.54 -16.45 -1.12
N ALA A 422 -2.57 -16.65 -0.28
CA ALA A 422 -2.39 -16.77 1.16
C ALA A 422 -1.57 -18.02 1.51
N THR A 423 -1.82 -19.15 0.84
CA THR A 423 -1.04 -20.39 1.00
C THR A 423 0.41 -20.20 0.56
N GLN A 424 0.67 -19.54 -0.57
CA GLN A 424 2.05 -19.27 -1.02
C GLN A 424 2.80 -18.37 -0.04
N ALA A 425 2.15 -17.32 0.47
CA ALA A 425 2.71 -16.49 1.53
C ALA A 425 3.01 -17.33 2.78
N PHE A 426 2.06 -18.14 3.22
CA PHE A 426 2.22 -19.03 4.37
C PHE A 426 3.42 -19.99 4.21
N LEU A 427 3.57 -20.62 3.04
CA LEU A 427 4.69 -21.51 2.75
C LEU A 427 6.04 -20.78 2.80
N SER A 428 6.11 -19.54 2.33
CA SER A 428 7.35 -18.74 2.43
C SER A 428 7.77 -18.49 3.90
N TRP A 429 6.82 -18.45 4.84
CA TRP A 429 7.12 -18.33 6.27
C TRP A 429 7.62 -19.64 6.89
N CYS A 430 7.39 -20.77 6.21
CA CYS A 430 7.81 -22.11 6.63
C CYS A 430 9.22 -22.47 6.14
N GLU A 431 9.80 -21.70 5.22
CA GLU A 431 11.07 -22.03 4.58
C GLU A 431 12.22 -22.06 5.59
N ARG A 432 12.91 -23.20 5.66
CA ARG A 432 14.10 -23.37 6.51
C ARG A 432 15.31 -22.73 5.86
N HIS A 433 16.23 -22.24 6.69
CA HIS A 433 17.47 -21.65 6.20
C HIS A 433 18.30 -22.70 5.43
N PRO A 434 18.81 -22.41 4.21
CA PRO A 434 19.56 -23.37 3.40
C PRO A 434 20.75 -24.00 4.13
N ASP A 435 21.47 -23.21 4.92
CA ASP A 435 22.63 -23.69 5.70
C ASP A 435 22.26 -24.52 6.94
N LYS A 436 20.99 -24.53 7.34
CA LYS A 436 20.50 -25.22 8.54
C LYS A 436 19.16 -25.93 8.26
N PRO A 437 19.12 -26.93 7.36
CA PRO A 437 17.88 -27.59 6.93
C PRO A 437 17.16 -28.35 8.05
N ASN A 438 17.88 -28.70 9.12
CA ASN A 438 17.32 -29.38 10.30
C ASN A 438 16.83 -28.41 11.37
N THR A 439 16.98 -27.10 11.18
CA THR A 439 16.48 -26.08 12.12
C THR A 439 15.13 -25.56 11.64
N PRO A 440 14.05 -25.71 12.44
CA PRO A 440 12.74 -25.16 12.10
C PRO A 440 12.78 -23.65 11.85
N ALA A 441 12.01 -23.18 10.86
CA ALA A 441 11.85 -21.75 10.64
C ALA A 441 11.15 -21.11 11.85
N ILE A 442 11.62 -19.94 12.27
CA ILE A 442 11.00 -19.19 13.36
C ILE A 442 10.02 -18.21 12.74
N PHE A 443 8.77 -18.26 13.22
CA PHE A 443 7.73 -17.34 12.82
C PHE A 443 7.05 -16.76 14.05
N CYS A 444 6.56 -15.51 13.94
CA CYS A 444 5.89 -14.83 15.02
C CYS A 444 4.52 -14.36 14.57
N THR A 445 3.48 -14.74 15.29
CA THR A 445 2.09 -14.49 14.88
C THR A 445 1.17 -14.62 16.08
N THR A 446 -0.14 -14.42 15.91
CA THR A 446 -1.14 -14.73 16.93
C THR A 446 -1.69 -16.14 16.72
N ARG A 447 -2.18 -16.76 17.81
CA ARG A 447 -2.89 -18.06 17.71
C ARG A 447 -4.11 -17.96 16.79
N VAL A 448 -4.88 -16.88 16.92
CA VAL A 448 -6.05 -16.60 16.09
C VAL A 448 -5.68 -16.57 14.61
N HIS A 449 -4.59 -15.87 14.25
CA HIS A 449 -4.15 -15.82 12.86
C HIS A 449 -3.79 -17.21 12.32
N MET A 450 -3.06 -18.03 13.08
CA MET A 450 -2.73 -19.39 12.64
C MET A 450 -3.96 -20.27 12.46
N PHE A 451 -4.94 -20.15 13.35
CA PHE A 451 -6.19 -20.91 13.25
C PHE A 451 -6.95 -20.51 11.98
N GLU A 452 -6.93 -19.24 11.62
CA GLU A 452 -7.59 -18.75 10.41
C GLU A 452 -6.90 -19.22 9.13
N ILE A 453 -5.57 -19.30 9.12
CA ILE A 453 -4.83 -19.91 8.00
C ILE A 453 -5.17 -21.39 7.86
N TYR A 454 -5.19 -22.13 8.96
CA TYR A 454 -5.50 -23.55 8.97
C TYR A 454 -6.93 -23.85 8.55
N ARG A 455 -7.89 -23.06 9.03
CA ARG A 455 -9.28 -23.16 8.60
C ARG A 455 -9.44 -22.83 7.12
N MET A 456 -8.77 -21.78 6.63
CA MET A 456 -8.75 -21.45 5.20
C MET A 456 -8.18 -22.63 4.38
N ILE A 457 -7.13 -23.29 4.87
CA ILE A 457 -6.58 -24.49 4.20
C ILE A 457 -7.56 -25.66 4.22
N GLU A 458 -8.30 -25.89 5.32
CA GLU A 458 -9.32 -26.95 5.39
C GLU A 458 -10.53 -26.68 4.48
N GLU A 459 -11.03 -25.44 4.49
CA GLU A 459 -12.33 -25.08 3.91
C GLU A 459 -12.24 -24.65 2.43
N GLU A 460 -11.12 -24.02 2.02
CA GLU A 460 -11.02 -23.34 0.72
C GLU A 460 -10.05 -24.01 -0.27
N LEU A 461 -9.22 -24.97 0.16
CA LEU A 461 -8.37 -25.79 -0.72
C LEU A 461 -9.00 -27.16 -0.98
N SER A 462 -8.62 -27.79 -2.09
CA SER A 462 -9.01 -29.19 -2.34
C SER A 462 -8.32 -30.12 -1.34
N GLY A 463 -8.94 -31.26 -1.01
CA GLY A 463 -8.39 -32.17 0.00
C GLY A 463 -6.95 -32.62 -0.27
N LYS A 464 -6.57 -32.80 -1.55
CA LYS A 464 -5.19 -33.11 -1.94
C LYS A 464 -4.27 -31.90 -1.77
N ALA A 465 -4.66 -30.72 -2.24
CA ALA A 465 -3.85 -29.52 -2.12
C ALA A 465 -3.62 -29.12 -0.64
N ALA A 466 -4.65 -29.30 0.21
CA ALA A 466 -4.53 -29.10 1.65
C ALA A 466 -3.55 -30.09 2.30
N GLN A 467 -3.60 -31.37 1.89
CA GLN A 467 -2.63 -32.39 2.35
C GLN A 467 -1.21 -32.05 1.90
N ASP A 468 -1.03 -31.65 0.64
CA ASP A 468 0.28 -31.33 0.06
C ASP A 468 0.99 -30.21 0.83
N VAL A 469 0.25 -29.23 1.37
CA VAL A 469 0.81 -28.17 2.23
C VAL A 469 1.53 -28.75 3.45
N PHE A 470 0.92 -29.71 4.15
CA PHE A 470 1.49 -30.27 5.38
C PHE A 470 2.41 -31.46 5.14
N HIS A 471 2.23 -32.17 4.02
CA HIS A 471 3.04 -33.35 3.69
C HIS A 471 4.37 -32.98 3.03
N ASN A 472 4.42 -31.87 2.30
CA ASN A 472 5.62 -31.47 1.55
C ASN A 472 6.37 -30.30 2.21
N HIS A 473 5.78 -29.62 3.20
CA HIS A 473 6.38 -28.47 3.86
C HIS A 473 6.23 -28.53 5.39
N PRO A 474 7.14 -27.90 6.15
CA PRO A 474 7.07 -27.84 7.61
C PRO A 474 6.02 -26.81 8.09
N ALA A 475 4.76 -27.05 7.76
CA ALA A 475 3.64 -26.13 7.90
C ALA A 475 2.94 -26.16 9.28
N ILE A 476 3.53 -26.79 10.31
CA ILE A 476 2.90 -26.95 11.63
C ILE A 476 3.51 -25.96 12.61
N PHE A 477 2.73 -24.98 13.07
CA PHE A 477 3.20 -23.93 13.97
C PHE A 477 3.18 -24.39 15.43
N VAL A 478 4.34 -24.48 16.06
CA VAL A 478 4.45 -24.86 17.47
C VAL A 478 4.97 -23.68 18.28
N PRO A 479 4.15 -23.07 19.16
CA PRO A 479 4.57 -22.03 20.08
C PRO A 479 5.77 -22.45 20.94
N VAL A 480 6.76 -21.58 21.08
CA VAL A 480 7.86 -21.79 22.02
C VAL A 480 7.44 -21.28 23.39
N LEU A 481 7.32 -22.18 24.37
CA LEU A 481 6.92 -21.86 25.73
C LEU A 481 8.01 -21.03 26.45
N GLY A 482 7.60 -20.01 27.22
CA GLY A 482 8.49 -19.21 28.07
C GLY A 482 9.09 -17.96 27.42
N LEU A 483 8.69 -17.60 26.19
CA LEU A 483 9.04 -16.30 25.57
C LEU A 483 8.00 -15.25 25.98
N THR A 484 8.42 -14.02 26.28
CA THR A 484 7.51 -12.96 26.74
C THR A 484 6.52 -12.57 25.66
N ASP A 485 5.24 -12.61 26.01
CA ASP A 485 4.12 -12.13 25.22
C ASP A 485 4.25 -10.61 24.95
N HIS A 486 4.61 -10.24 23.73
CA HIS A 486 4.57 -8.84 23.29
C HIS A 486 3.20 -8.52 22.72
N LYS A 487 2.60 -7.40 23.17
CA LYS A 487 1.34 -6.91 22.63
C LYS A 487 1.62 -6.00 21.42
N TRP A 488 0.89 -6.22 20.33
CA TRP A 488 0.78 -5.21 19.28
C TRP A 488 0.10 -3.95 19.88
N ALA A 489 0.26 -2.80 19.21
CA ALA A 489 -0.49 -1.58 19.52
C ALA A 489 -2.03 -1.78 19.57
N ASN A 490 -2.56 -2.82 18.92
CA ASN A 490 -3.98 -3.18 18.94
C ASN A 490 -4.38 -4.15 20.10
N GLY A 491 -3.46 -4.48 21.00
CA GLY A 491 -3.72 -5.33 22.16
C GLY A 491 -3.56 -6.85 21.94
N GLN A 492 -3.30 -7.31 20.70
CA GLN A 492 -3.09 -8.73 20.42
C GLN A 492 -1.74 -9.24 20.91
N VAL A 493 -1.74 -10.41 21.55
CA VAL A 493 -0.54 -11.08 22.05
C VAL A 493 0.13 -11.85 20.93
N LEU A 494 1.39 -11.51 20.67
CA LEU A 494 2.24 -12.21 19.72
C LEU A 494 2.89 -13.42 20.36
N VAL A 495 2.91 -14.50 19.59
CA VAL A 495 3.46 -15.78 19.97
C VAL A 495 4.55 -16.12 18.96
N VAL A 496 5.76 -16.32 19.45
CA VAL A 496 6.86 -16.86 18.66
C VAL A 496 6.74 -18.37 18.65
N GLY A 497 6.82 -18.96 17.47
CA GLY A 497 6.74 -20.40 17.27
C GLY A 497 7.70 -20.90 16.20
N LYS A 498 7.83 -22.21 16.16
CA LYS A 498 8.62 -22.95 15.18
C LYS A 498 7.69 -23.56 14.14
N MET A 499 8.11 -23.51 12.88
CA MET A 499 7.44 -24.16 11.75
C MET A 499 8.01 -25.58 11.59
N MET A 500 7.23 -26.57 12.02
CA MET A 500 7.59 -27.97 12.17
C MET A 500 6.99 -28.83 11.06
N ALA A 501 7.69 -29.89 10.67
CA ALA A 501 7.19 -30.93 9.77
C ALA A 501 6.28 -31.92 10.49
N ARG A 502 5.46 -32.66 9.73
CA ARG A 502 4.54 -33.66 10.30
C ARG A 502 5.27 -34.77 11.05
N GLU A 503 6.50 -35.10 10.65
CA GLU A 503 7.34 -36.12 11.30
C GLU A 503 7.96 -35.62 12.61
N GLU A 504 7.94 -34.32 12.86
CA GLU A 504 8.50 -33.68 14.05
C GLU A 504 7.44 -33.40 15.13
N VAL A 505 6.23 -33.91 14.97
CA VAL A 505 5.12 -33.69 15.90
C VAL A 505 4.32 -34.96 16.11
N TRP A 506 3.59 -35.01 17.21
CA TRP A 506 2.50 -35.96 17.42
C TRP A 506 1.28 -35.25 17.97
N TRP A 507 0.09 -35.82 17.74
CA TRP A 507 -1.14 -35.22 18.24
C TRP A 507 -1.15 -35.19 19.77
N ARG A 508 -1.04 -36.36 20.41
CA ARG A 508 -1.08 -36.46 21.88
C ARG A 508 0.02 -37.37 22.43
N ASP A 509 0.36 -37.16 23.69
CA ASP A 509 1.25 -38.02 24.47
C ASP A 509 0.49 -38.53 25.70
N SER A 510 0.01 -39.77 25.64
CA SER A 510 -0.72 -40.43 26.73
C SER A 510 0.15 -40.68 27.96
N THR A 511 1.47 -40.71 27.81
CA THR A 511 2.41 -40.90 28.93
C THR A 511 2.69 -39.58 29.67
N GLY A 512 2.62 -38.45 28.97
CA GLY A 512 3.07 -37.14 29.46
C GLY A 512 4.57 -37.03 29.73
N LEU A 513 5.34 -38.10 29.47
CA LEU A 513 6.75 -38.20 29.82
C LEU A 513 7.64 -37.52 28.78
N PHE A 514 7.23 -37.43 27.52
CA PHE A 514 8.03 -36.73 26.51
C PHE A 514 8.09 -35.24 26.81
N ALA A 515 6.99 -34.65 27.29
CA ALA A 515 6.97 -33.27 27.77
C ALA A 515 7.84 -33.10 29.03
N LYS A 516 7.71 -34.02 30.00
CA LYS A 516 8.48 -34.01 31.27
C LYS A 516 9.99 -34.04 31.05
N TYR A 517 10.46 -34.85 30.11
CA TYR A 517 11.88 -35.05 29.80
C TYR A 517 12.39 -34.24 28.61
N SER A 518 11.57 -33.32 28.06
CA SER A 518 11.89 -32.55 26.85
C SER A 518 13.23 -31.79 26.92
N GLU A 519 13.51 -31.10 28.03
CA GLU A 519 14.77 -30.37 28.23
C GLU A 519 15.98 -31.30 28.25
N SER A 520 15.86 -32.44 28.94
CA SER A 520 16.90 -33.47 28.97
C SER A 520 17.13 -34.03 27.55
N LEU A 521 16.08 -34.37 26.82
CA LEU A 521 16.19 -34.86 25.45
C LEU A 521 16.88 -33.84 24.52
N GLN A 522 16.61 -32.54 24.70
CA GLN A 522 17.26 -31.47 23.94
C GLN A 522 18.74 -31.31 24.29
N ASN A 523 19.10 -31.36 25.58
CA ASN A 523 20.49 -31.26 26.03
C ASN A 523 21.37 -32.38 25.48
N TYR A 524 20.82 -33.59 25.36
CA TYR A 524 21.50 -34.75 24.76
C TYR A 524 21.33 -34.84 23.23
N LYS A 525 20.74 -33.82 22.58
CA LYS A 525 20.50 -33.76 21.13
C LYS A 525 19.76 -34.98 20.59
N SER A 526 18.86 -35.56 21.39
CA SER A 526 18.02 -36.68 20.97
C SER A 526 17.01 -36.21 19.92
N LEU A 527 16.78 -37.05 18.90
CA LEU A 527 15.73 -36.80 17.89
C LEU A 527 14.34 -36.68 18.52
N LEU A 528 14.11 -37.34 19.66
CA LEU A 528 12.85 -37.23 20.42
C LEU A 528 12.69 -35.85 21.07
N GLY A 529 13.79 -35.17 21.40
CA GLY A 529 13.76 -33.82 21.97
C GLY A 529 13.42 -32.73 20.95
N MET A 530 13.45 -33.08 19.66
CA MET A 530 13.01 -32.21 18.57
C MET A 530 11.50 -32.28 18.33
N ARG A 531 10.79 -33.25 18.94
CA ARG A 531 9.36 -33.45 18.72
C ARG A 531 8.47 -32.68 19.70
N SER A 532 7.27 -32.32 19.26
CA SER A 532 6.29 -31.56 20.06
C SER A 532 4.89 -32.16 20.05
N THR A 533 4.15 -32.00 21.16
CA THR A 533 2.76 -32.44 21.33
C THR A 533 1.77 -31.34 20.95
N LEU A 534 0.78 -31.65 20.11
CA LEU A 534 -0.14 -30.66 19.53
C LEU A 534 -1.47 -30.48 20.29
N GLU A 535 -2.01 -31.53 20.91
CA GLU A 535 -3.33 -31.53 21.58
C GLU A 535 -3.47 -30.38 22.62
N PRO A 536 -2.48 -30.10 23.48
CA PRO A 536 -2.59 -28.98 24.43
C PRO A 536 -2.57 -27.58 23.78
N LEU A 537 -2.08 -27.48 22.53
CA LEU A 537 -1.90 -26.22 21.81
C LEU A 537 -3.15 -25.86 21.00
N TYR A 538 -3.76 -26.88 20.38
CA TYR A 538 -4.83 -26.72 19.41
C TYR A 538 -6.21 -27.19 19.91
N GLY A 539 -6.24 -28.10 20.90
CA GLY A 539 -7.47 -28.62 21.47
C GLY A 539 -8.39 -29.31 20.46
N ALA A 540 -9.66 -29.48 20.85
CA ALA A 540 -10.67 -30.13 20.02
C ALA A 540 -11.03 -29.34 18.74
N GLU A 541 -10.77 -28.03 18.71
CA GLU A 541 -11.15 -27.14 17.60
C GLU A 541 -10.49 -27.53 16.28
N MET A 542 -9.20 -27.92 16.31
CA MET A 542 -8.46 -28.31 15.11
C MET A 542 -8.25 -29.83 15.00
N GLU A 543 -8.84 -30.64 15.89
CA GLU A 543 -8.63 -32.09 15.89
C GLU A 543 -9.02 -32.71 14.54
N LYS A 544 -10.12 -32.26 13.95
CA LYS A 544 -10.60 -32.75 12.65
C LYS A 544 -9.59 -32.47 11.52
N LEU A 545 -9.04 -31.27 11.45
CA LEU A 545 -7.99 -30.89 10.50
C LEU A 545 -6.77 -31.81 10.67
N PHE A 546 -6.26 -31.94 11.90
CA PHE A 546 -5.06 -32.74 12.16
C PHE A 546 -5.30 -34.23 11.90
N ARG A 547 -6.48 -34.76 12.21
CA ARG A 547 -6.83 -36.16 11.99
C ARG A 547 -7.03 -36.50 10.51
N SER A 548 -7.63 -35.60 9.72
CA SER A 548 -8.05 -35.92 8.35
C SER A 548 -7.09 -35.40 7.26
N ILE A 549 -6.49 -34.23 7.47
CA ILE A 549 -5.65 -33.53 6.49
C ILE A 549 -4.17 -33.64 6.85
N VAL A 550 -3.76 -33.17 8.04
CA VAL A 550 -2.32 -33.12 8.42
C VAL A 550 -1.74 -34.52 8.65
N ARG A 551 -2.53 -35.39 9.29
CA ARG A 551 -2.19 -36.77 9.64
C ARG A 551 -0.79 -36.91 10.29
N PRO A 552 -0.51 -36.17 11.38
CA PRO A 552 0.70 -36.42 12.15
C PRO A 552 0.60 -37.79 12.81
N GLU A 553 1.71 -38.27 13.37
CA GLU A 553 1.66 -39.44 14.25
C GLU A 553 0.69 -39.16 15.41
N TRP A 554 -0.31 -40.03 15.62
CA TRP A 554 -1.36 -39.73 16.60
C TRP A 554 -0.84 -39.80 18.04
N GLU A 555 0.00 -40.80 18.33
CA GLU A 555 0.71 -40.99 19.61
C GLU A 555 2.15 -41.45 19.37
N PRO A 556 3.11 -41.17 20.26
CA PRO A 556 4.43 -41.76 20.21
C PRO A 556 4.36 -43.29 20.04
N THR A 557 5.18 -43.86 19.17
CA THR A 557 5.21 -45.30 18.91
C THR A 557 5.77 -46.08 20.10
N THR A 558 5.60 -47.39 20.11
CA THR A 558 6.17 -48.25 21.14
C THR A 558 7.70 -48.17 21.11
N LEU A 559 8.29 -48.07 19.91
CA LEU A 559 9.72 -47.80 19.74
C LEU A 559 10.15 -46.43 20.29
N HIS A 560 9.36 -45.36 20.11
CA HIS A 560 9.67 -44.05 20.72
C HIS A 560 9.68 -44.12 22.25
N MET A 561 8.73 -44.85 22.85
CA MET A 561 8.67 -45.06 24.30
C MET A 561 9.90 -45.84 24.80
N ALA A 562 10.35 -46.85 24.06
CA ALA A 562 11.57 -47.59 24.37
C ALA A 562 12.83 -46.70 24.29
N HIS A 563 12.92 -45.83 23.28
CA HIS A 563 14.00 -44.84 23.20
C HIS A 563 13.96 -43.83 24.35
N LEU A 564 12.77 -43.38 24.77
CA LEU A 564 12.62 -42.51 25.93
C LEU A 564 13.07 -43.21 27.22
N LEU A 565 12.67 -44.47 27.41
CA LEU A 565 13.11 -45.28 28.54
C LEU A 565 14.65 -45.39 28.60
N LYS A 566 15.28 -45.73 27.46
CA LYS A 566 16.74 -45.79 27.34
C LYS A 566 17.40 -44.46 27.67
N HIS A 567 16.81 -43.34 27.21
CA HIS A 567 17.29 -42.00 27.52
C HIS A 567 17.21 -41.70 29.01
N ILE A 568 16.07 -41.97 29.65
CA ILE A 568 15.89 -41.75 31.10
C ILE A 568 16.94 -42.54 31.88
N ALA A 569 17.12 -43.83 31.58
CA ALA A 569 18.10 -44.66 32.26
C ALA A 569 19.56 -44.19 32.06
N SER A 570 19.86 -43.62 30.89
CA SER A 570 21.20 -43.09 30.59
C SER A 570 21.47 -41.72 31.23
N ALA A 571 20.44 -40.89 31.37
CA ALA A 571 20.55 -39.49 31.79
C ALA A 571 20.21 -39.24 33.26
N LYS A 572 19.60 -40.23 33.95
CA LYS A 572 19.01 -40.07 35.28
C LYS A 572 19.34 -41.25 36.19
N THR A 573 19.40 -40.96 37.50
CA THR A 573 19.60 -41.99 38.52
C THR A 573 18.27 -42.43 39.14
N LEU A 574 18.20 -43.66 39.64
CA LEU A 574 16.99 -44.17 40.32
C LEU A 574 16.69 -43.45 41.64
N PHE A 575 17.66 -42.72 42.20
CA PHE A 575 17.46 -41.89 43.39
C PHE A 575 16.68 -40.59 43.11
N GLU A 576 16.58 -40.18 41.85
CA GLU A 576 15.83 -38.98 41.48
C GLU A 576 14.31 -39.23 41.64
N ALA A 577 13.64 -38.28 42.28
CA ALA A 577 12.23 -38.40 42.62
C ALA A 577 11.34 -38.63 41.37
N GLY A 578 10.56 -39.70 41.39
CA GLY A 578 9.61 -40.04 40.33
C GLY A 578 10.20 -40.74 39.10
N VAL A 579 11.52 -40.93 39.01
CA VAL A 579 12.15 -41.62 37.86
C VAL A 579 11.72 -43.09 37.79
N LEU A 580 11.73 -43.80 38.92
CA LEU A 580 11.25 -45.18 38.98
C LEU A 580 9.78 -45.30 38.56
N GLU A 581 8.92 -44.36 38.99
CA GLU A 581 7.50 -44.32 38.63
C GLU A 581 7.31 -44.10 37.12
N ASP A 582 8.04 -43.16 36.53
CA ASP A 582 7.98 -42.89 35.10
C ASP A 582 8.44 -44.12 34.29
N CYS A 583 9.50 -44.81 34.73
CA CYS A 583 10.00 -46.00 34.05
C CYS A 583 9.02 -47.17 34.14
N LEU A 584 8.42 -47.42 35.31
CA LEU A 584 7.38 -48.44 35.45
C LEU A 584 6.13 -48.07 34.63
N SER A 585 5.79 -46.78 34.53
CA SER A 585 4.75 -46.31 33.62
C SER A 585 5.10 -46.64 32.16
N LEU A 586 6.33 -46.38 31.69
CA LEU A 586 6.76 -46.76 30.35
C LEU A 586 6.71 -48.28 30.13
N PHE A 587 7.15 -49.10 31.09
CA PHE A 587 7.04 -50.56 31.01
C PHE A 587 5.58 -50.99 30.83
N SER A 588 4.68 -50.40 31.62
CA SER A 588 3.24 -50.65 31.53
C SER A 588 2.67 -50.26 30.17
N HIS A 589 3.04 -49.11 29.60
CA HIS A 589 2.53 -48.67 28.30
C HIS A 589 3.07 -49.53 27.15
N ILE A 590 4.37 -49.82 27.15
CA ILE A 590 5.01 -50.68 26.15
C ILE A 590 4.41 -52.08 26.21
N GLY A 591 4.32 -52.67 27.41
CA GLY A 591 3.74 -53.99 27.61
C GLY A 591 2.28 -54.09 27.20
N ALA A 592 1.46 -53.10 27.54
CA ALA A 592 0.05 -53.09 27.18
C ALA A 592 -0.15 -53.02 25.66
N ARG A 593 0.72 -52.31 24.94
CA ARG A 593 0.67 -52.23 23.48
C ARG A 593 1.16 -53.51 22.81
N LEU A 594 2.30 -54.06 23.25
CA LEU A 594 2.83 -55.31 22.69
C LEU A 594 1.92 -56.52 22.97
N ALA A 595 1.14 -56.49 24.06
CA ALA A 595 0.13 -57.52 24.33
C ALA A 595 -0.96 -57.61 23.24
N LYS A 596 -1.17 -56.55 22.44
CA LYS A 596 -2.18 -56.50 21.39
C LYS A 596 -1.79 -57.21 20.09
N ILE A 597 -0.56 -57.73 19.96
CA ILE A 597 -0.09 -58.43 18.74
C ILE A 597 -1.02 -59.60 18.35
N GLY A 598 -1.69 -60.22 19.33
CA GLY A 598 -2.64 -61.30 19.11
C GLY A 598 -4.07 -60.87 18.70
N GLU A 599 -4.38 -59.56 18.69
CA GLU A 599 -5.73 -59.07 18.43
C GLU A 599 -6.13 -59.24 16.96
N LYS A 600 -7.28 -59.89 16.73
CA LYS A 600 -7.84 -60.14 15.40
C LYS A 600 -9.28 -59.65 15.32
N GLU A 601 -9.62 -59.01 14.21
CA GLU A 601 -10.99 -58.68 13.83
C GLU A 601 -11.37 -59.47 12.58
N ALA A 602 -12.50 -60.18 12.63
CA ALA A 602 -12.97 -61.05 11.55
C ALA A 602 -11.91 -62.05 11.04
N GLY A 603 -11.02 -62.52 11.93
CA GLY A 603 -9.95 -63.47 11.59
C GLY A 603 -8.66 -62.85 11.04
N VAL A 604 -8.63 -61.54 10.81
CA VAL A 604 -7.47 -60.79 10.30
C VAL A 604 -6.83 -60.01 11.45
N PRO A 605 -5.49 -59.95 11.57
CA PRO A 605 -4.82 -59.09 12.53
C PRO A 605 -5.29 -57.65 12.40
N THR A 606 -5.59 -56.98 13.52
CA THR A 606 -5.94 -55.57 13.46
C THR A 606 -4.76 -54.73 12.94
N HIS A 607 -5.03 -53.53 12.45
CA HIS A 607 -3.97 -52.60 12.04
C HIS A 607 -3.02 -52.29 13.22
N GLU A 608 -3.57 -52.21 14.44
CA GLU A 608 -2.77 -52.02 15.65
C GLU A 608 -1.90 -53.26 15.93
N ALA A 609 -2.44 -54.47 15.86
CA ALA A 609 -1.68 -55.71 16.03
C ALA A 609 -0.50 -55.83 15.06
N SER A 610 -0.74 -55.63 13.76
CA SER A 610 0.30 -55.67 12.72
C SER A 610 1.42 -54.65 12.96
N ARG A 611 1.06 -53.46 13.44
CA ARG A 611 2.02 -52.41 13.78
C ARG A 611 2.90 -52.79 14.97
N GLN A 612 2.29 -53.33 16.03
CA GLN A 612 3.04 -53.76 17.22
C GLN A 612 3.96 -54.95 16.92
N GLU A 613 3.53 -55.86 16.05
CA GLU A 613 4.36 -56.97 15.57
C GLU A 613 5.63 -56.46 14.85
N ALA A 614 5.49 -55.46 13.99
CA ALA A 614 6.62 -54.83 13.32
C ALA A 614 7.58 -54.08 14.27
N GLU A 615 7.07 -53.53 15.37
CA GLU A 615 7.87 -52.79 16.36
C GLU A 615 8.53 -53.68 17.43
N LEU A 616 8.06 -54.93 17.61
CA LEU A 616 8.54 -55.85 18.66
C LEU A 616 10.06 -56.07 18.60
N GLN A 617 10.58 -56.51 17.45
CA GLN A 617 12.00 -56.81 17.30
C GLN A 617 12.91 -55.58 17.46
N PRO A 618 12.60 -54.41 16.87
CA PRO A 618 13.32 -53.17 17.14
C PRO A 618 13.35 -52.78 18.62
N VAL A 619 12.22 -52.92 19.33
CA VAL A 619 12.13 -52.61 20.77
C VAL A 619 12.99 -53.53 21.60
N LEU A 620 12.90 -54.85 21.37
CA LEU A 620 13.71 -55.84 22.10
C LEU A 620 15.19 -55.60 21.84
N THR A 621 15.60 -55.44 20.58
CA THR A 621 17.00 -55.18 20.22
C THR A 621 17.53 -53.91 20.91
N LEU A 622 16.74 -52.85 20.98
CA LEU A 622 17.15 -51.59 21.60
C LEU A 622 17.38 -51.71 23.11
N LEU A 623 16.55 -52.50 23.79
CA LEU A 623 16.51 -52.59 25.25
C LEU A 623 17.34 -53.77 25.80
N CYS A 624 17.53 -54.84 25.02
CA CYS A 624 18.32 -56.01 25.40
C CYS A 624 19.79 -55.69 25.67
N ASP A 625 20.35 -54.66 25.02
CA ASP A 625 21.75 -54.25 25.16
C ASP A 625 21.91 -52.98 26.00
N ALA A 626 20.82 -52.46 26.55
CA ALA A 626 20.80 -51.21 27.29
C ALA A 626 20.59 -51.46 28.79
N ALA A 627 21.34 -50.73 29.63
CA ALA A 627 21.09 -50.71 31.07
C ALA A 627 19.82 -49.90 31.35
N VAL A 628 18.65 -50.55 31.32
CA VAL A 628 17.33 -49.90 31.40
C VAL A 628 16.40 -50.52 32.44
N PHE A 629 16.80 -51.63 33.05
CA PHE A 629 15.97 -52.33 34.02
C PHE A 629 16.32 -51.92 35.45
N PRO A 630 15.37 -51.39 36.23
CA PRO A 630 15.64 -50.90 37.58
C PRO A 630 15.74 -52.06 38.56
N CYS A 631 16.78 -52.08 39.40
CA CYS A 631 17.00 -53.14 40.37
C CYS A 631 16.88 -52.67 41.83
N HIS A 632 16.63 -53.60 42.76
CA HIS A 632 16.54 -53.31 44.20
C HIS A 632 17.83 -52.70 44.79
N CYS A 633 18.98 -52.89 44.13
CA CYS A 633 20.24 -52.21 44.44
C CYS A 633 20.32 -50.75 43.96
N ASN A 634 19.24 -50.20 43.39
CA ASN A 634 19.16 -48.87 42.78
C ASN A 634 20.11 -48.66 41.59
N GLU A 635 20.40 -49.73 40.86
CA GLU A 635 21.18 -49.68 39.62
C GLU A 635 20.32 -50.01 38.40
N TRP A 636 20.72 -49.45 37.25
CA TRP A 636 20.20 -49.83 35.95
C TRP A 636 20.97 -51.03 35.43
N VAL A 637 20.26 -52.10 35.07
CA VAL A 637 20.86 -53.37 34.65
C VAL A 637 20.51 -53.68 33.20
N ASN A 638 21.49 -54.25 32.51
CA ASN A 638 21.36 -54.75 31.16
C ASN A 638 21.06 -56.28 31.20
N PRO A 639 19.94 -56.75 30.62
CA PRO A 639 19.55 -58.15 30.67
C PRO A 639 20.45 -59.10 29.85
N SER A 640 21.22 -58.60 28.87
CA SER A 640 22.15 -59.43 28.09
C SER A 640 23.49 -59.70 28.78
N GLN A 641 23.89 -58.83 29.72
CA GLN A 641 25.22 -58.87 30.34
C GLN A 641 25.20 -59.33 31.80
N GLN A 642 24.06 -59.26 32.48
CA GLN A 642 23.94 -59.49 33.91
C GLN A 642 22.68 -60.32 34.23
N LEU A 643 22.77 -61.17 35.26
CA LEU A 643 21.67 -62.03 35.70
C LEU A 643 20.59 -61.20 36.42
N LEU A 644 19.58 -60.82 35.66
CA LEU A 644 18.41 -60.08 36.13
C LEU A 644 17.25 -61.04 36.43
N MET A 645 16.74 -61.02 37.65
CA MET A 645 15.73 -61.96 38.13
C MET A 645 14.48 -61.24 38.66
N ILE A 646 13.31 -61.86 38.50
CA ILE A 646 12.04 -61.34 39.05
C ILE A 646 11.89 -61.85 40.50
N PRO A 647 11.76 -60.98 41.51
CA PRO A 647 11.53 -61.40 42.89
C PRO A 647 10.10 -61.93 43.06
N ASP A 648 9.91 -63.23 42.92
CA ASP A 648 8.62 -63.92 42.97
C ASP A 648 8.36 -64.64 44.32
N SER A 649 9.41 -64.81 45.14
CA SER A 649 9.34 -65.41 46.48
C SER A 649 10.01 -64.52 47.52
N PRO A 650 9.31 -64.05 48.57
CA PRO A 650 9.90 -63.25 49.64
C PRO A 650 11.04 -63.95 50.40
N GLN A 651 10.99 -65.30 50.45
CA GLN A 651 12.03 -66.09 51.11
C GLN A 651 13.33 -66.06 50.31
N PHE A 652 13.25 -66.26 48.99
CA PHE A 652 14.42 -66.19 48.12
C PHE A 652 14.92 -64.75 47.97
N GLU A 653 14.01 -63.77 47.88
CA GLU A 653 14.38 -62.35 47.86
C GLU A 653 15.26 -61.99 49.06
N ALA A 654 14.87 -62.36 50.28
CA ALA A 654 15.67 -62.12 51.48
C ALA A 654 17.04 -62.81 51.46
N MET A 655 17.14 -64.01 50.89
CA MET A 655 18.40 -64.76 50.78
C MET A 655 19.37 -64.19 49.74
N PHE A 656 18.84 -63.63 48.64
CA PHE A 656 19.64 -63.22 47.49
C PHE A 656 19.82 -61.70 47.34
N SER A 657 19.08 -60.88 48.10
CA SER A 657 19.14 -59.40 48.04
C SER A 657 20.53 -58.80 48.26
N SER A 658 21.43 -59.48 48.97
CA SER A 658 22.79 -59.02 49.26
C SER A 658 23.89 -59.79 48.50
N LYS A 659 23.51 -60.68 47.56
CA LYS A 659 24.48 -61.53 46.86
C LYS A 659 25.09 -60.80 45.65
N PRO A 660 26.42 -60.65 45.56
CA PRO A 660 27.07 -60.03 44.41
C PRO A 660 26.72 -60.76 43.11
N GLY A 661 26.37 -60.01 42.06
CA GLY A 661 26.04 -60.54 40.74
C GLY A 661 24.60 -61.05 40.57
N VAL A 662 23.75 -60.94 41.60
CA VAL A 662 22.30 -61.17 41.49
C VAL A 662 21.58 -59.83 41.51
N TYR A 663 20.84 -59.53 40.44
CA TYR A 663 20.08 -58.29 40.33
C TYR A 663 18.60 -58.60 40.35
N LEU A 664 17.89 -58.10 41.37
CA LEU A 664 16.44 -58.31 41.51
C LEU A 664 15.70 -57.13 40.88
N LEU A 665 14.86 -57.42 39.89
CA LEU A 665 14.10 -56.44 39.12
C LEU A 665 12.99 -55.81 39.98
N VAL A 666 12.90 -54.49 39.94
CA VAL A 666 11.79 -53.75 40.55
C VAL A 666 10.64 -53.69 39.56
N THR A 667 9.51 -54.33 39.90
CA THR A 667 8.28 -54.32 39.07
C THR A 667 7.14 -53.52 39.70
N ASP A 668 7.30 -53.07 40.94
CA ASP A 668 6.26 -52.41 41.73
C ASP A 668 6.81 -51.17 42.47
N LEU A 669 5.94 -50.19 42.71
CA LEU A 669 6.28 -49.02 43.52
C LEU A 669 6.30 -49.37 45.02
N PRO A 670 7.15 -48.69 45.83
CA PRO A 670 7.13 -48.83 47.28
C PRO A 670 5.77 -48.47 47.87
N LYS A 671 5.30 -49.24 48.86
CA LYS A 671 3.97 -49.13 49.50
C LYS A 671 3.63 -47.74 50.12
N ASN A 672 4.59 -46.83 50.21
CA ASN A 672 4.45 -45.49 50.80
C ASN A 672 4.29 -44.34 49.78
N SER A 673 4.12 -44.60 48.47
CA SER A 673 3.96 -43.51 47.49
C SER A 673 2.53 -42.93 47.51
N SER A 674 2.36 -41.76 48.14
CA SER A 674 1.09 -41.07 48.35
C SER A 674 0.62 -40.18 47.19
N ALA A 675 0.94 -40.48 45.93
CA ALA A 675 0.62 -39.60 44.80
C ALA A 675 -0.67 -40.02 44.05
N LYS A 676 -1.62 -39.10 43.93
CA LYS A 676 -2.83 -39.20 43.10
C LYS A 676 -2.47 -39.21 41.60
N ARG A 677 -2.07 -40.35 41.03
CA ARG A 677 -1.88 -40.53 39.57
C ARG A 677 -2.30 -41.93 39.11
N GLN A 678 -2.45 -42.10 37.79
CA GLN A 678 -3.02 -43.30 37.16
C GLN A 678 -2.33 -44.59 37.64
N PRO A 679 -3.09 -45.65 37.96
CA PRO A 679 -2.52 -46.91 38.42
C PRO A 679 -1.72 -47.57 37.29
N VAL A 680 -0.47 -47.91 37.58
CA VAL A 680 0.40 -48.68 36.68
C VAL A 680 -0.17 -50.09 36.49
N ASN A 681 -0.32 -50.55 35.24
CA ASN A 681 -0.88 -51.87 34.95
C ASN A 681 0.19 -52.95 35.16
N LYS A 682 0.08 -53.67 36.28
CA LYS A 682 1.03 -54.72 36.67
C LYS A 682 1.07 -55.89 35.69
N GLU A 683 -0.06 -56.24 35.07
CA GLU A 683 -0.11 -57.33 34.07
C GLU A 683 0.64 -56.94 32.81
N ALA A 684 0.50 -55.69 32.37
CA ALA A 684 1.25 -55.15 31.26
C ALA A 684 2.76 -55.14 31.52
N ILE A 685 3.19 -54.76 32.73
CA ILE A 685 4.61 -54.85 33.12
C ILE A 685 5.11 -56.29 33.07
N ARG A 686 4.37 -57.25 33.64
CA ARG A 686 4.76 -58.66 33.60
C ARG A 686 4.87 -59.17 32.17
N HIS A 687 3.92 -58.81 31.31
CA HIS A 687 3.98 -59.15 29.90
C HIS A 687 5.24 -58.56 29.24
N PHE A 688 5.51 -57.27 29.42
CA PHE A 688 6.71 -56.63 28.88
C PHE A 688 8.00 -57.33 29.31
N VAL A 689 8.15 -57.61 30.60
CA VAL A 689 9.34 -58.28 31.16
C VAL A 689 9.49 -59.70 30.62
N SER A 690 8.38 -60.42 30.42
CA SER A 690 8.39 -61.80 29.88
C SER A 690 8.91 -61.90 28.45
N LEU A 691 8.99 -60.80 27.71
CA LEU A 691 9.51 -60.76 26.34
C LEU A 691 11.05 -60.89 26.27
N PHE A 692 11.74 -60.80 27.41
CA PHE A 692 13.20 -60.87 27.49
C PHE A 692 13.65 -62.22 28.05
N GLU A 693 14.27 -63.06 27.21
CA GLU A 693 14.72 -64.42 27.58
C GLU A 693 15.74 -64.44 28.74
N GLY A 694 16.49 -63.35 28.92
CA GLY A 694 17.47 -63.18 29.99
C GLY A 694 16.86 -62.92 31.37
N ILE A 695 15.56 -62.66 31.47
CA ILE A 695 14.88 -62.34 32.74
C ILE A 695 14.00 -63.53 33.16
N LYS A 696 14.29 -64.11 34.32
CA LYS A 696 13.57 -65.29 34.85
C LYS A 696 13.09 -65.08 36.29
N PRO A 697 12.02 -65.77 36.73
CA PRO A 697 11.65 -65.83 38.15
C PRO A 697 12.83 -66.32 39.00
N LEU A 698 13.01 -65.72 40.18
CA LEU A 698 14.08 -66.08 41.10
C LEU A 698 13.94 -67.55 41.56
N SER A 699 12.71 -68.03 41.79
CA SER A 699 12.45 -69.42 42.15
C SER A 699 12.93 -70.43 41.10
N ASP A 700 12.78 -70.10 39.80
CA ASP A 700 13.22 -70.96 38.69
C ASP A 700 14.74 -71.03 38.55
N CYS A 701 15.47 -70.09 39.18
CA CYS A 701 16.93 -70.01 39.13
C CYS A 701 17.61 -70.72 40.31
N VAL A 702 16.85 -71.15 41.32
CA VAL A 702 17.38 -71.79 42.54
C VAL A 702 17.24 -73.30 42.44
N THR A 703 18.36 -74.01 42.45
CA THR A 703 18.38 -75.47 42.62
C THR A 703 18.55 -75.80 44.10
N ILE A 704 17.52 -76.40 44.69
CA ILE A 704 17.58 -76.93 46.06
C ILE A 704 18.20 -78.34 45.95
N SER A 705 19.47 -78.47 46.35
CA SER A 705 20.06 -79.78 46.58
C SER A 705 19.55 -80.32 47.93
N GLU A 706 18.84 -81.45 47.90
CA GLU A 706 18.37 -82.18 49.09
C GLU A 706 19.50 -82.62 50.03
#